data_AF-A0A9E0LRA2-F1
#
_entry.id   AF-A0A9E0LRA2-F1
#
_cell.length_a   1.000
_cell.length_b   1.000
_cell.length_c   1.000
_cell.angle_alpha   90.00
_cell.angle_beta   90.00
_cell.angle_gamma   90.00
#
_symmetry.space_group_name_H-M   'P 1'
#
loop_
_entity.id
_entity.type
_entity.pdbx_description
1 polymer ?
#
loop_
_entity_poly.entity_id
_entity_poly.type
_entity_poly.pdbx_seq_one_letter_code
_entity_poly.pdbx_strand_id
1 'polypeptide(L)'
;MHRFIFKKFDTTNDFVKRHKKTVLIILSGFIFVVIVVLISTLFITKNSIHSKIPVIPTPVALQNEVMDYASNLKFKKYTSPEKIIKENPLYTYELKDSFAREDVKKIAENFSLLDIASEEGSYVTYSETKDIKKLGTFTMNKDNGFFTYQAYSFLPASSSNPKDAAVSLIKKLGFSDGDITCPITYQQKDAPDITFVECHRDWSRLTAPLFTLPGIINHGGNFSLSTMGGVGMVDSDGPLDPNIINVSTGQNGKARPNDFNSITVGITKNGAIYSVYSRMRFITGKSQIVKNSLKTYEEAFSEITKNPTYSFSMPIGVGIADFRKVYKNDEAVALEAQSHELGMAYLEYIKGKQKVYEPFYLLYGSAEITSGYTIKYVQAIPASKLSTARIAQESTNSLQLRTFKPLNPTPTVGSSTPQNPIPGTPIESGGENCRTGPTEVNNHTGAYPLVIPGYGTMVVTIEDFGHPSNLWISSIDPIDPGVDTTVVAARNAFFTFIGYYFASEYQKGKTDTSKTVKGSGGIKKYLQAGGRIGSLPFDQNELIAAVDSPPMLKPSLTKVIKSFEKHALSVDNGNVLPDVEYTVPVAFDSLFFFERRRGGSGQCYLTGASGPSPVIFMYSDTPVSAEIINNSQITYVEPGLENKKWNVLFAKDGITQANGHKRSYLYYEFDRGVNFTNTNMGYSIKREDTSDIINKIADELKLTSKEARYLHIEFEKALSDIKSSTYIMVILADKDEVNKNLPLKIPVGINTYRYHFLLSGTDVKMQLNNPKLSEIKRDGAVLIELGASPK
;
A
#
# COMPACT_ATOMS: atom_id res chain seq x y z
N MET A 1 57.00 6.90 72.83
CA MET A 1 55.90 5.96 72.47
C MET A 1 55.73 5.92 70.94
N HIS A 2 56.78 5.50 70.21
CA HIS A 2 56.84 5.61 68.74
C HIS A 2 57.82 4.57 68.11
N ARG A 3 57.84 3.33 68.62
CA ARG A 3 58.78 2.30 68.13
C ARG A 3 58.31 0.84 68.19
N PHE A 4 57.01 0.55 68.17
CA PHE A 4 56.53 -0.84 68.37
C PHE A 4 55.53 -1.40 67.34
N ILE A 5 55.36 -0.78 66.17
CA ILE A 5 54.45 -1.32 65.13
C ILE A 5 55.11 -1.26 63.75
N PHE A 6 56.21 -2.00 63.55
CA PHE A 6 56.69 -2.38 62.21
C PHE A 6 57.58 -3.62 62.32
N LYS A 7 56.97 -4.76 62.64
CA LYS A 7 57.65 -6.07 62.54
C LYS A 7 56.63 -7.18 62.31
N LYS A 8 55.84 -7.09 61.24
CA LYS A 8 54.96 -8.19 60.81
C LYS A 8 54.52 -8.10 59.34
N PHE A 9 55.46 -7.87 58.42
CA PHE A 9 55.20 -7.97 56.98
C PHE A 9 56.37 -8.64 56.23
N ASP A 10 56.84 -9.78 56.74
CA ASP A 10 57.88 -10.58 56.06
C ASP A 10 57.43 -12.02 55.75
N THR A 11 56.16 -12.35 55.95
CA THR A 11 55.62 -13.69 55.67
C THR A 11 54.95 -13.81 54.30
N THR A 12 54.64 -12.70 53.63
CA THR A 12 54.00 -12.71 52.29
C THR A 12 54.97 -13.09 51.17
N ASN A 13 56.24 -12.71 51.28
CA ASN A 13 57.23 -13.02 50.25
C ASN A 13 57.58 -14.51 50.21
N ASP A 14 57.58 -15.18 51.37
CA ASP A 14 57.94 -16.59 51.47
C ASP A 14 56.82 -17.53 50.99
N PHE A 15 55.56 -17.10 51.17
CA PHE A 15 54.38 -17.79 50.63
C PHE A 15 54.34 -17.72 49.10
N VAL A 16 54.59 -16.54 48.52
CA VAL A 16 54.65 -16.35 47.06
C VAL A 16 55.84 -17.12 46.46
N LYS A 17 56.96 -17.24 47.16
CA LYS A 17 58.12 -18.05 46.72
C LYS A 17 57.81 -19.54 46.70
N ARG A 18 57.19 -20.09 47.75
CA ARG A 18 56.86 -21.53 47.85
C ARG A 18 55.71 -21.95 46.95
N HIS A 19 54.83 -21.04 46.58
CA HIS A 19 53.65 -21.33 45.76
C HIS A 19 53.67 -20.58 44.43
N LYS A 20 54.84 -20.18 43.95
CA LYS A 20 55.00 -19.38 42.72
C LYS A 20 54.29 -20.00 41.52
N LYS A 21 54.31 -21.33 41.37
CA LYS A 21 53.55 -22.05 40.32
C LYS A 21 52.04 -21.96 40.54
N THR A 22 51.55 -22.18 41.76
CA THR A 22 50.12 -22.13 42.08
C THR A 22 49.56 -20.71 41.93
N VAL A 23 50.30 -19.70 42.38
CA VAL A 23 49.93 -18.28 42.21
C VAL A 23 49.90 -17.90 40.73
N LEU A 24 50.87 -18.38 39.92
CA LEU A 24 50.89 -18.12 38.47
C LEU A 24 49.69 -18.77 37.76
N ILE A 25 49.31 -19.99 38.16
CA ILE A 25 48.16 -20.71 37.60
C ILE A 25 46.85 -19.99 37.96
N ILE A 26 46.68 -19.58 39.23
CA ILE A 26 45.50 -18.84 39.67
C ILE A 26 45.39 -17.49 38.95
N LEU A 27 46.51 -16.76 38.81
CA LEU A 27 46.53 -15.47 38.13
C LEU A 27 46.23 -15.63 36.63
N SER A 28 46.78 -16.66 35.98
CA SER A 28 46.51 -16.96 34.57
C SER A 28 45.06 -17.36 34.34
N GLY A 29 44.48 -18.16 35.25
CA GLY A 29 43.06 -18.50 35.23
C GLY A 29 42.15 -17.29 35.41
N PHE A 30 42.50 -16.39 36.34
CA PHE A 30 41.75 -15.15 36.56
C PHE A 30 41.80 -14.21 35.34
N ILE A 31 42.98 -14.04 34.73
CA ILE A 31 43.13 -13.24 33.50
C ILE A 31 42.33 -13.87 32.35
N PHE A 32 42.35 -15.20 32.21
CA PHE A 32 41.55 -15.88 31.20
C PHE A 32 40.04 -15.66 31.39
N VAL A 33 39.54 -15.74 32.62
CA VAL A 33 38.14 -15.44 32.93
C VAL A 33 37.78 -13.99 32.61
N VAL A 34 38.65 -13.02 32.95
CA VAL A 34 38.43 -11.60 32.61
C VAL A 34 38.40 -11.37 31.10
N ILE A 35 39.27 -12.03 30.33
CA ILE A 35 39.28 -11.97 28.87
C ILE A 35 38.00 -12.60 28.30
N VAL A 36 37.56 -13.75 28.80
CA VAL A 36 36.31 -14.40 28.37
C VAL A 36 35.11 -13.51 28.67
N VAL A 37 35.07 -12.84 29.82
CA VAL A 37 33.99 -11.88 30.16
C VAL A 37 34.02 -10.67 29.23
N LEU A 38 35.19 -10.10 28.94
CA LEU A 38 35.34 -8.98 28.00
C LEU A 38 34.95 -9.34 26.56
N ILE A 39 35.32 -10.55 26.10
CA ILE A 39 34.91 -11.05 24.78
C ILE A 39 33.41 -11.30 24.77
N SER A 40 32.85 -11.86 25.84
CA SER A 40 31.40 -12.11 25.96
C SER A 40 30.59 -10.81 25.96
N THR A 41 31.05 -9.76 26.64
CA THR A 41 30.38 -8.44 26.62
C THR A 41 30.51 -7.74 25.27
N LEU A 42 31.61 -7.94 24.54
CA LEU A 42 31.76 -7.47 23.14
C LEU A 42 30.82 -8.22 22.17
N PHE A 43 30.59 -9.52 22.36
CA PHE A 43 29.62 -10.27 21.56
C PHE A 43 28.15 -9.93 21.89
N ILE A 44 27.84 -9.66 23.16
CA ILE A 44 26.50 -9.23 23.59
C ILE A 44 26.18 -7.82 23.07
N THR A 45 27.16 -6.91 23.06
CA THR A 45 26.95 -5.54 22.51
C THR A 45 26.85 -5.52 20.98
N LYS A 46 27.50 -6.45 20.26
CA LYS A 46 27.40 -6.54 18.80
C LYS A 46 26.06 -7.11 18.32
N ASN A 47 25.42 -7.99 19.10
CA ASN A 47 24.10 -8.56 18.75
C ASN A 47 22.91 -7.69 19.18
N SER A 48 23.12 -6.61 19.94
CA SER A 48 22.04 -5.75 20.44
C SER A 48 21.78 -4.49 19.61
N ILE A 49 22.43 -4.32 18.44
CA ILE A 49 22.24 -3.18 17.51
C ILE A 49 21.55 -3.61 16.20
N HIS A 50 20.80 -4.71 16.20
CA HIS A 50 19.77 -4.91 15.18
C HIS A 50 18.48 -4.26 15.66
N SER A 51 18.38 -2.93 15.43
CA SER A 51 17.11 -2.23 15.58
C SER A 51 16.08 -2.94 14.71
N LYS A 52 14.96 -3.33 15.33
CA LYS A 52 13.76 -3.82 14.64
C LYS A 52 13.53 -2.97 13.39
N ILE A 53 13.53 -3.58 12.21
CA ILE A 53 13.09 -2.92 10.99
C ILE A 53 11.56 -2.88 11.09
N PRO A 54 10.91 -1.72 11.32
CA PRO A 54 9.46 -1.65 11.21
C PRO A 54 9.09 -1.93 9.75
N VAL A 55 8.29 -2.97 9.52
CA VAL A 55 7.59 -3.17 8.27
C VAL A 55 6.51 -2.09 8.21
N ILE A 56 6.78 -0.99 7.50
CA ILE A 56 5.74 0.00 7.23
C ILE A 56 4.87 -0.57 6.11
N PRO A 57 3.55 -0.71 6.33
CA PRO A 57 2.64 -1.14 5.28
C PRO A 57 2.75 -0.18 4.09
N THR A 58 2.87 -0.74 2.88
CA THR A 58 2.52 -0.02 1.66
C THR A 58 1.19 0.68 1.93
N PRO A 59 1.05 2.00 1.68
CA PRO A 59 -0.21 2.69 1.95
C PRO A 59 -1.31 1.86 1.32
N VAL A 60 -2.23 1.37 2.15
CA VAL A 60 -3.45 0.74 1.66
C VAL A 60 -4.05 1.80 0.76
N ALA A 61 -3.97 1.58 -0.55
CA ALA A 61 -4.74 2.35 -1.49
C ALA A 61 -6.18 2.08 -1.10
N LEU A 62 -6.79 2.97 -0.32
CA LEU A 62 -8.22 3.17 -0.46
C LEU A 62 -8.39 3.31 -1.97
N GLN A 63 -9.16 2.40 -2.56
CA GLN A 63 -9.69 2.58 -3.90
C GLN A 63 -10.48 3.89 -3.87
N ASN A 64 -9.78 5.00 -4.05
CA ASN A 64 -10.38 6.30 -4.21
C ASN A 64 -11.16 6.18 -5.51
N GLU A 65 -12.48 6.12 -5.41
CA GLU A 65 -13.34 6.36 -6.56
C GLU A 65 -12.81 7.60 -7.27
N VAL A 66 -12.61 7.50 -8.58
CA VAL A 66 -12.27 8.66 -9.41
C VAL A 66 -13.45 9.62 -9.25
N MET A 67 -13.26 10.68 -8.46
CA MET A 67 -14.28 11.70 -8.25
C MET A 67 -14.35 12.58 -9.50
N ASP A 68 -15.45 12.47 -10.25
CA ASP A 68 -15.74 13.39 -11.36
C ASP A 68 -16.29 14.70 -10.79
N TYR A 69 -15.47 15.74 -10.77
CA TYR A 69 -15.88 17.10 -10.44
C TYR A 69 -16.61 17.73 -11.63
N ALA A 70 -17.66 18.52 -11.41
CA ALA A 70 -18.28 19.26 -12.51
C ALA A 70 -17.30 20.27 -13.10
N SER A 71 -16.89 20.04 -14.35
CA SER A 71 -16.07 20.95 -15.13
C SER A 71 -16.87 22.14 -15.68
N ASN A 72 -18.21 22.04 -15.70
CA ASN A 72 -19.10 23.01 -16.33
C ASN A 72 -20.05 23.65 -15.30
N LEU A 73 -19.65 24.81 -14.75
CA LEU A 73 -20.51 25.62 -13.87
C LEU A 73 -21.32 26.59 -14.72
N LYS A 74 -22.66 26.50 -14.62
CA LYS A 74 -23.60 27.38 -15.33
C LYS A 74 -24.43 28.16 -14.33
N PHE A 75 -23.90 29.27 -13.88
CA PHE A 75 -24.60 30.16 -12.96
C PHE A 75 -25.19 31.34 -13.72
N LYS A 76 -26.49 31.60 -13.55
CA LYS A 76 -27.16 32.70 -14.25
C LYS A 76 -26.73 34.07 -13.71
N LYS A 77 -26.37 34.14 -12.43
CA LYS A 77 -25.92 35.36 -11.76
C LYS A 77 -24.88 35.03 -10.69
N TYR A 78 -23.94 35.95 -10.48
CA TYR A 78 -23.01 35.95 -9.36
C TYR A 78 -23.29 37.17 -8.48
N THR A 79 -23.21 37.00 -7.16
CA THR A 79 -23.12 38.14 -6.24
C THR A 79 -21.74 38.79 -6.34
N SER A 80 -21.62 40.07 -5.98
CA SER A 80 -20.30 40.69 -5.82
C SER A 80 -19.51 39.99 -4.71
N PRO A 81 -18.18 39.82 -4.85
CA PRO A 81 -17.35 39.23 -3.79
C PRO A 81 -17.43 40.04 -2.50
N GLU A 82 -17.63 39.37 -1.37
CA GLU A 82 -17.66 40.03 -0.06
C GLU A 82 -16.29 40.57 0.36
N LYS A 83 -15.21 39.91 -0.11
CA LYS A 83 -13.83 40.26 0.20
C LYS A 83 -12.94 40.31 -1.04
N ILE A 84 -12.14 41.37 -1.13
CA ILE A 84 -11.10 41.56 -2.14
C ILE A 84 -9.74 41.62 -1.44
N ILE A 85 -8.83 40.71 -1.79
CA ILE A 85 -7.46 40.69 -1.23
C ILE A 85 -6.58 41.62 -2.05
N LYS A 86 -6.01 42.67 -1.43
CA LYS A 86 -5.17 43.67 -2.11
C LYS A 86 -3.83 43.11 -2.61
N GLU A 87 -3.31 43.77 -3.64
CA GLU A 87 -2.07 43.43 -4.35
C GLU A 87 -0.82 43.73 -3.50
N ASN A 88 0.04 42.73 -3.36
CA ASN A 88 1.48 42.92 -3.11
C ASN A 88 2.19 43.01 -4.48
N PRO A 89 3.44 43.51 -4.56
CA PRO A 89 4.22 43.39 -5.79
C PRO A 89 4.27 41.92 -6.23
N LEU A 90 3.73 41.62 -7.42
CA LEU A 90 3.67 40.27 -7.96
C LEU A 90 4.88 39.97 -8.84
N TYR A 91 5.19 38.68 -8.92
CA TYR A 91 6.29 38.18 -9.73
C TYR A 91 5.80 37.03 -10.62
N THR A 92 6.52 36.81 -11.71
CA THR A 92 6.52 35.53 -12.42
C THR A 92 7.75 34.76 -11.97
N TYR A 93 7.57 33.48 -11.66
CA TYR A 93 8.65 32.58 -11.29
C TYR A 93 8.85 31.56 -12.39
N GLU A 94 10.05 31.50 -12.96
CA GLU A 94 10.43 30.49 -13.94
C GLU A 94 10.75 29.18 -13.21
N LEU A 95 10.24 28.06 -13.73
CA LEU A 95 10.38 26.75 -13.13
C LEU A 95 11.21 25.84 -14.04
N LYS A 96 12.01 24.98 -13.41
CA LYS A 96 12.58 23.84 -14.12
C LYS A 96 11.47 22.83 -14.44
N ASP A 97 11.13 22.75 -15.73
CA ASP A 97 10.01 21.96 -16.25
C ASP A 97 10.44 20.63 -16.89
N SER A 98 11.74 20.33 -16.83
CA SER A 98 12.33 19.10 -17.34
C SER A 98 13.66 18.80 -16.65
N PHE A 99 13.88 17.52 -16.38
CA PHE A 99 15.10 17.01 -15.77
C PHE A 99 15.70 15.94 -16.67
N ALA A 100 16.91 16.19 -17.16
CA ALA A 100 17.69 15.15 -17.81
C ALA A 100 18.13 14.12 -16.75
N ARG A 101 18.45 12.89 -17.20
CA ARG A 101 18.97 11.85 -16.30
C ARG A 101 20.16 12.31 -15.46
N GLU A 102 21.02 13.16 -16.02
CA GLU A 102 22.16 13.73 -15.30
C GLU A 102 21.77 14.79 -14.26
N ASP A 103 20.66 15.49 -14.45
CA ASP A 103 20.11 16.35 -13.40
C ASP A 103 19.62 15.51 -12.22
N VAL A 104 18.89 14.43 -12.53
CA VAL A 104 18.38 13.49 -11.52
C VAL A 104 19.54 12.85 -10.76
N LYS A 105 20.60 12.45 -11.47
CA LYS A 105 21.82 11.89 -10.88
C LYS A 105 22.46 12.83 -9.87
N LYS A 106 22.64 14.11 -10.23
CA LYS A 106 23.22 15.12 -9.32
C LYS A 106 22.40 15.29 -8.04
N ILE A 107 21.07 15.14 -8.13
CA ILE A 107 20.21 15.16 -6.94
C ILE A 107 20.39 13.89 -6.13
N ALA A 108 20.37 12.71 -6.77
CA ALA A 108 20.59 11.40 -6.12
C ALA A 108 21.96 11.30 -5.42
N GLU A 109 23.00 11.93 -5.97
CA GLU A 109 24.34 12.03 -5.38
C GLU A 109 24.33 12.67 -3.98
N ASN A 110 23.38 13.58 -3.72
CA ASN A 110 23.24 14.17 -2.38
C ASN A 110 22.85 13.15 -1.31
N PHE A 111 22.27 12.02 -1.74
CA PHE A 111 21.89 10.88 -0.93
C PHE A 111 22.89 9.71 -1.02
N SER A 112 24.04 9.91 -1.66
CA SER A 112 25.06 8.86 -1.86
C SER A 112 24.57 7.64 -2.66
N LEU A 113 23.57 7.81 -3.52
CA LEU A 113 23.03 6.75 -4.37
C LEU A 113 23.63 6.87 -5.78
N LEU A 114 24.42 5.88 -6.18
CA LEU A 114 25.14 5.90 -7.46
C LEU A 114 25.12 4.57 -8.24
N ASP A 115 24.52 3.53 -7.66
CA ASP A 115 24.88 2.16 -7.99
C ASP A 115 24.01 1.52 -9.07
N ILE A 116 22.70 1.76 -9.05
CA ILE A 116 21.73 1.23 -10.01
C ILE A 116 20.84 2.37 -10.46
N ALA A 117 20.68 2.55 -11.77
CA ALA A 117 19.78 3.54 -12.35
C ALA A 117 18.79 2.85 -13.30
N SER A 118 17.51 2.88 -12.97
CA SER A 118 16.43 2.47 -13.87
C SER A 118 15.63 3.68 -14.33
N GLU A 119 15.09 3.61 -15.53
CA GLU A 119 14.29 4.68 -16.13
C GLU A 119 13.02 4.06 -16.72
N GLU A 120 11.87 4.51 -16.25
CA GLU A 120 10.56 4.01 -16.67
C GLU A 120 9.63 5.21 -16.93
N GLY A 121 9.31 5.44 -18.20
CA GLY A 121 8.49 6.57 -18.63
C GLY A 121 9.06 7.92 -18.17
N SER A 122 8.28 8.65 -17.36
CA SER A 122 8.68 9.94 -16.78
C SER A 122 9.53 9.82 -15.52
N TYR A 123 9.86 8.61 -15.04
CA TYR A 123 10.56 8.42 -13.78
C TYR A 123 11.98 7.89 -13.96
N VAL A 124 12.88 8.34 -13.10
CA VAL A 124 14.24 7.82 -12.96
C VAL A 124 14.46 7.44 -11.50
N THR A 125 14.94 6.22 -11.28
CA THR A 125 15.21 5.67 -9.95
C THR A 125 16.68 5.35 -9.80
N TYR A 126 17.28 5.84 -8.72
CA TYR A 126 18.61 5.47 -8.27
C TYR A 126 18.50 4.62 -7.01
N SER A 127 19.28 3.55 -6.91
CA SER A 127 19.40 2.77 -5.66
C SER A 127 20.84 2.37 -5.38
N GLU A 128 21.10 2.11 -4.11
CA GLU A 128 22.35 1.53 -3.61
C GLU A 128 21.98 0.27 -2.83
N THR A 129 22.53 -0.86 -3.24
CA THR A 129 22.19 -2.18 -2.69
C THR A 129 23.41 -2.95 -2.20
N LYS A 130 24.63 -2.44 -2.45
CA LYS A 130 25.89 -3.11 -2.14
C LYS A 130 26.57 -2.54 -0.90
N ASP A 131 26.60 -1.21 -0.76
CA ASP A 131 27.16 -0.57 0.43
C ASP A 131 26.10 -0.53 1.55
N ILE A 132 26.22 -1.44 2.52
CA ILE A 132 25.31 -1.56 3.67
C ILE A 132 25.14 -0.25 4.46
N LYS A 133 26.07 0.70 4.32
CA LYS A 133 26.02 2.01 5.00
C LYS A 133 25.32 3.11 4.18
N LYS A 134 24.96 2.82 2.93
CA LYS A 134 24.33 3.77 2.00
C LYS A 134 23.10 3.20 1.29
N LEU A 135 22.59 2.05 1.75
CA LEU A 135 21.39 1.44 1.23
C LEU A 135 20.24 2.44 1.21
N GLY A 136 19.61 2.58 0.05
CA GLY A 136 18.48 3.47 -0.14
C GLY A 136 17.98 3.48 -1.57
N THR A 137 16.84 4.12 -1.76
CA THR A 137 16.20 4.31 -3.06
C THR A 137 15.78 5.76 -3.21
N PHE A 138 16.03 6.33 -4.38
CA PHE A 138 15.58 7.66 -4.78
C PHE A 138 14.86 7.56 -6.11
N THR A 139 13.66 8.11 -6.20
CA THR A 139 12.86 8.11 -7.44
C THR A 139 12.39 9.51 -7.74
N MET A 140 12.57 9.99 -8.96
CA MET A 140 12.19 11.34 -9.38
C MET A 140 11.45 11.33 -10.70
N ASN A 141 10.41 12.15 -10.80
CA ASN A 141 9.70 12.42 -12.04
C ASN A 141 10.41 13.54 -12.83
N LYS A 142 10.79 13.25 -14.07
CA LYS A 142 11.54 14.13 -14.97
C LYS A 142 10.75 15.33 -15.50
N ASP A 143 9.42 15.30 -15.45
CA ASP A 143 8.57 16.37 -16.00
C ASP A 143 8.24 17.44 -14.95
N ASN A 144 8.29 17.07 -13.66
CA ASN A 144 7.94 18.01 -12.59
C ASN A 144 8.97 18.13 -11.47
N GLY A 145 9.95 17.24 -11.44
CA GLY A 145 10.97 17.20 -10.41
C GLY A 145 10.45 16.77 -9.04
N PHE A 146 9.26 16.18 -8.95
CA PHE A 146 8.79 15.56 -7.72
C PHE A 146 9.58 14.30 -7.46
N PHE A 147 9.99 14.08 -6.22
CA PHE A 147 10.85 12.96 -5.89
C PHE A 147 10.56 12.39 -4.51
N THR A 148 10.96 11.14 -4.34
CA THR A 148 10.99 10.43 -3.08
C THR A 148 12.39 9.88 -2.83
N TYR A 149 12.80 9.87 -1.56
CA TYR A 149 13.99 9.21 -1.09
C TYR A 149 13.64 8.40 0.14
N GLN A 150 14.15 7.17 0.22
CA GLN A 150 14.04 6.31 1.38
C GLN A 150 15.40 5.71 1.70
N ALA A 151 15.86 5.92 2.93
CA ALA A 151 17.05 5.27 3.46
C ALA A 151 16.69 3.89 4.02
N TYR A 152 17.53 2.89 3.73
CA TYR A 152 17.59 1.62 4.45
C TYR A 152 18.79 1.59 5.42
N SER A 153 19.77 2.45 5.19
CA SER A 153 20.83 2.79 6.14
C SER A 153 20.97 4.31 6.23
N PHE A 154 20.98 4.84 7.44
CA PHE A 154 20.87 6.28 7.68
C PHE A 154 22.04 7.08 7.11
N LEU A 155 21.75 8.19 6.42
CA LEU A 155 22.77 9.13 5.96
C LEU A 155 23.32 9.97 7.13
N PRO A 156 24.63 10.25 7.18
CA PRO A 156 25.23 10.98 8.30
C PRO A 156 24.54 12.33 8.55
N ALA A 157 24.39 12.64 9.83
CA ALA A 157 23.70 13.83 10.29
C ALA A 157 24.49 15.11 10.00
N SER A 158 23.80 16.15 9.50
CA SER A 158 24.37 17.49 9.34
C SER A 158 24.15 18.38 10.57
N SER A 159 23.17 18.06 11.41
CA SER A 159 22.84 18.74 12.67
C SER A 159 22.06 17.77 13.57
N SER A 160 22.18 17.90 14.89
CA SER A 160 21.35 17.16 15.85
C SER A 160 19.92 17.72 15.94
N ASN A 161 19.68 18.94 15.49
CA ASN A 161 18.35 19.52 15.40
C ASN A 161 17.68 19.11 14.06
N PRO A 162 16.53 18.42 14.08
CA PRO A 162 15.83 18.01 12.87
C PRO A 162 15.52 19.16 11.91
N LYS A 163 15.07 20.31 12.40
CA LYS A 163 14.74 21.45 11.54
C LYS A 163 15.98 21.97 10.80
N ASP A 164 17.10 22.10 11.49
CA ASP A 164 18.35 22.58 10.89
C ASP A 164 18.92 21.57 9.88
N ALA A 165 18.80 20.27 10.17
CA ALA A 165 19.17 19.20 9.26
C ALA A 165 18.30 19.21 7.98
N ALA A 166 16.98 19.37 8.11
CA ALA A 166 16.07 19.50 6.97
C ALA A 166 16.41 20.71 6.10
N VAL A 167 16.59 21.90 6.71
CA VAL A 167 16.94 23.12 5.99
C VAL A 167 18.28 23.00 5.27
N SER A 168 19.27 22.37 5.91
CA SER A 168 20.59 22.14 5.31
C SER A 168 20.49 21.21 4.09
N LEU A 169 19.71 20.13 4.19
CA LEU A 169 19.47 19.21 3.09
C LEU A 169 18.76 19.91 1.92
N ILE A 170 17.68 20.64 2.19
CA ILE A 170 16.90 21.33 1.14
C ILE A 170 17.77 22.32 0.36
N LYS A 171 18.62 23.09 1.05
CA LYS A 171 19.61 23.97 0.40
C LYS A 171 20.58 23.19 -0.47
N LYS A 172 21.10 22.06 0.03
CA LYS A 172 22.03 21.18 -0.70
C LYS A 172 21.39 20.59 -1.97
N LEU A 173 20.09 20.31 -1.93
CA LEU A 173 19.32 19.80 -3.08
C LEU A 173 19.07 20.86 -4.17
N GLY A 174 19.47 22.12 -3.97
CA GLY A 174 19.34 23.19 -4.95
C GLY A 174 18.10 24.06 -4.78
N PHE A 175 17.35 23.91 -3.69
CA PHE A 175 16.26 24.80 -3.34
C PHE A 175 16.80 26.04 -2.58
N SER A 176 17.49 26.90 -3.31
CA SER A 176 18.17 28.09 -2.76
C SER A 176 17.41 29.40 -2.95
N ASP A 177 16.13 29.35 -3.35
CA ASP A 177 15.32 30.54 -3.64
C ASP A 177 15.06 31.44 -2.41
N GLY A 178 15.40 30.97 -1.20
CA GLY A 178 15.26 31.75 0.03
C GLY A 178 13.81 31.90 0.50
N ASP A 179 12.86 31.35 -0.26
CA ASP A 179 11.44 31.45 0.01
C ASP A 179 10.94 30.27 0.85
N ILE A 180 11.76 29.26 1.11
CA ILE A 180 11.36 28.06 1.84
C ILE A 180 11.53 28.22 3.35
N THR A 181 10.52 27.79 4.10
CA THR A 181 10.51 27.72 5.56
C THR A 181 10.06 26.32 6.00
N CYS A 182 10.50 25.88 7.19
CA CYS A 182 10.18 24.57 7.75
C CYS A 182 9.47 24.69 9.12
N PRO A 183 8.24 25.24 9.15
CA PRO A 183 7.58 25.61 10.40
C PRO A 183 7.12 24.40 11.21
N ILE A 184 6.73 23.31 10.55
CA ILE A 184 5.96 22.22 11.15
C ILE A 184 6.82 20.97 11.35
N THR A 185 6.65 20.33 12.50
CA THR A 185 7.21 19.00 12.77
C THR A 185 6.14 18.06 13.31
N TYR A 186 6.28 16.76 13.03
CA TYR A 186 5.44 15.72 13.61
C TYR A 186 6.22 14.40 13.71
N GLN A 187 5.59 13.39 14.31
CA GLN A 187 6.09 12.03 14.37
C GLN A 187 4.99 11.04 13.97
N GLN A 188 5.38 9.80 13.70
CA GLN A 188 4.46 8.71 13.43
C GLN A 188 4.56 7.65 14.55
N LYS A 189 3.45 6.99 14.90
CA LYS A 189 3.43 5.95 15.95
C LYS A 189 4.28 4.73 15.58
N ASP A 190 4.32 4.37 14.30
CA ASP A 190 5.15 3.28 13.76
C ASP A 190 6.63 3.67 13.57
N ALA A 191 6.95 4.96 13.65
CA ALA A 191 8.31 5.49 13.60
C ALA A 191 8.56 6.58 14.66
N PRO A 192 8.44 6.27 15.97
CA PRO A 192 8.46 7.26 17.05
C PRO A 192 9.84 7.92 17.26
N ASP A 193 10.89 7.35 16.68
CA ASP A 193 12.26 7.89 16.71
C ASP A 193 12.59 8.81 15.52
N ILE A 194 11.63 8.99 14.60
CA ILE A 194 11.76 9.86 13.44
C ILE A 194 10.93 11.13 13.68
N THR A 195 11.56 12.28 13.52
CA THR A 195 10.90 13.58 13.42
C THR A 195 10.77 13.93 11.95
N PHE A 196 9.54 14.06 11.49
CA PHE A 196 9.24 14.56 10.16
C PHE A 196 9.16 16.08 10.21
N VAL A 197 9.89 16.74 9.33
CA VAL A 197 9.93 18.20 9.19
C VAL A 197 9.26 18.55 7.87
N GLU A 198 8.19 19.34 7.92
CA GLU A 198 7.49 19.83 6.73
C GLU A 198 7.97 21.23 6.38
N CYS A 199 8.34 21.39 5.12
CA CYS A 199 8.86 22.62 4.57
C CYS A 199 8.02 23.06 3.37
N HIS A 200 7.81 24.37 3.27
CA HIS A 200 6.94 24.98 2.25
C HIS A 200 7.50 26.34 1.85
N ARG A 201 7.06 26.84 0.69
CA ARG A 201 7.31 28.22 0.31
C ARG A 201 6.46 29.17 1.15
N ASP A 202 7.13 30.14 1.76
CA ASP A 202 6.56 31.24 2.51
C ASP A 202 5.83 32.19 1.57
N TRP A 203 4.50 32.22 1.70
CA TRP A 203 3.64 33.05 0.86
C TRP A 203 3.90 34.54 1.03
N SER A 204 4.40 34.98 2.19
CA SER A 204 4.77 36.39 2.37
C SER A 204 5.94 36.78 1.48
N ARG A 205 6.86 35.84 1.20
CA ARG A 205 8.02 36.04 0.33
C ARG A 205 7.70 35.79 -1.15
N LEU A 206 6.79 34.85 -1.43
CA LEU A 206 6.21 34.66 -2.76
C LEU A 206 5.27 35.78 -3.19
N THR A 207 4.85 36.64 -2.23
CA THR A 207 3.91 37.76 -2.37
C THR A 207 2.45 37.39 -2.68
N ALA A 208 2.16 36.12 -2.94
CA ALA A 208 0.81 35.56 -2.96
C ALA A 208 0.84 34.07 -2.54
N PRO A 209 -0.31 33.51 -2.10
CA PRO A 209 -0.41 32.09 -1.81
C PRO A 209 -0.16 31.19 -3.02
N LEU A 210 0.31 29.96 -2.80
CA LEU A 210 0.54 28.94 -3.83
C LEU A 210 -0.31 27.70 -3.54
N PHE A 211 -1.22 27.37 -4.45
CA PHE A 211 -2.24 26.33 -4.26
C PHE A 211 -2.36 25.36 -5.42
N THR A 212 -2.87 24.17 -5.13
CA THR A 212 -3.56 23.35 -6.14
C THR A 212 -5.06 23.69 -6.08
N LEU A 213 -5.76 23.70 -7.23
CA LEU A 213 -7.19 24.00 -7.27
C LEU A 213 -8.04 23.01 -6.44
N PRO A 214 -7.75 21.69 -6.44
CA PRO A 214 -8.41 20.76 -5.54
C PRO A 214 -8.11 21.05 -4.06
N GLY A 215 -6.89 21.49 -3.72
CA GLY A 215 -6.52 21.86 -2.36
C GLY A 215 -7.40 22.99 -1.80
N ILE A 216 -7.63 24.03 -2.61
CA ILE A 216 -8.54 25.14 -2.26
C ILE A 216 -9.95 24.61 -1.91
N ILE A 217 -10.49 23.75 -2.77
CA ILE A 217 -11.81 23.17 -2.55
C ILE A 217 -11.83 22.22 -1.36
N ASN A 218 -10.72 21.60 -0.94
CA ASN A 218 -10.73 20.65 0.17
C ASN A 218 -10.78 21.30 1.56
N HIS A 219 -10.68 22.63 1.65
CA HIS A 219 -10.79 23.33 2.92
C HIS A 219 -12.22 23.37 3.48
N GLY A 220 -12.33 23.64 4.79
CA GLY A 220 -13.59 23.70 5.51
C GLY A 220 -14.48 24.87 5.11
N GLY A 221 -15.72 24.92 5.65
CA GLY A 221 -16.69 25.98 5.33
C GLY A 221 -16.23 27.40 5.69
N ASN A 222 -15.27 27.54 6.60
CA ASN A 222 -14.66 28.82 6.98
C ASN A 222 -13.40 29.16 6.16
N PHE A 223 -13.24 28.55 4.98
CA PHE A 223 -12.10 28.85 4.11
C PHE A 223 -12.10 30.32 3.69
N SER A 224 -10.95 30.96 3.83
CA SER A 224 -10.67 32.25 3.22
C SER A 224 -9.25 32.26 2.67
N LEU A 225 -9.11 32.72 1.43
CA LEU A 225 -7.85 32.89 0.71
C LEU A 225 -6.88 33.81 1.47
N SER A 226 -7.40 34.74 2.28
CA SER A 226 -6.61 35.70 3.06
C SER A 226 -6.29 35.29 4.49
N THR A 227 -6.99 34.30 5.05
CA THR A 227 -6.78 33.84 6.44
C THR A 227 -6.38 32.37 6.54
N MET A 228 -6.03 31.73 5.42
CA MET A 228 -5.48 30.37 5.46
C MET A 228 -4.38 30.32 6.52
N GLY A 229 -4.58 29.46 7.52
CA GLY A 229 -3.88 29.48 8.82
C GLY A 229 -2.38 29.21 8.79
N GLY A 230 -1.76 29.25 7.62
CA GLY A 230 -0.37 28.90 7.34
C GLY A 230 -0.29 27.75 6.34
N VAL A 231 0.79 27.73 5.56
CA VAL A 231 1.10 26.62 4.65
C VAL A 231 1.32 25.34 5.47
N GLY A 232 0.74 24.22 5.04
CA GLY A 232 0.86 22.93 5.73
C GLY A 232 -0.04 22.77 6.97
N MET A 233 -0.91 23.74 7.27
CA MET A 233 -1.85 23.62 8.39
C MET A 233 -3.02 22.69 8.04
N VAL A 234 -3.45 21.92 9.04
CA VAL A 234 -4.60 21.01 8.91
C VAL A 234 -5.76 21.60 9.68
N ASP A 235 -6.90 21.74 9.02
CA ASP A 235 -8.15 22.14 9.67
C ASP A 235 -8.58 21.09 10.71
N SER A 236 -9.38 21.48 11.70
CA SER A 236 -9.98 20.56 12.69
C SER A 236 -10.74 19.40 12.03
N ASP A 237 -11.23 19.62 10.82
CA ASP A 237 -12.06 18.70 10.05
C ASP A 237 -11.26 17.95 8.97
N GLY A 238 -9.93 18.04 8.99
CA GLY A 238 -9.06 17.27 8.09
C GLY A 238 -9.21 15.76 8.28
N PRO A 239 -8.84 14.95 7.27
CA PRO A 239 -8.92 13.48 7.34
C PRO A 239 -8.21 12.94 8.58
N LEU A 240 -8.74 11.86 9.16
CA LEU A 240 -8.10 11.22 10.31
C LEU A 240 -6.93 10.37 9.86
N ASP A 241 -5.81 10.52 10.55
CA ASP A 241 -4.68 9.61 10.50
C ASP A 241 -4.15 9.42 11.93
N PRO A 242 -4.61 8.37 12.64
CA PRO A 242 -4.23 8.15 14.04
C PRO A 242 -2.74 7.81 14.20
N ASN A 243 -2.00 7.56 13.12
CA ASN A 243 -0.56 7.34 13.16
C ASN A 243 0.20 8.66 13.41
N ILE A 244 -0.35 9.81 13.04
CA ILE A 244 0.28 11.12 13.19
C ILE A 244 0.18 11.61 14.64
N ILE A 245 1.32 11.87 15.27
CA ILE A 245 1.44 12.31 16.66
C ILE A 245 2.47 13.45 16.79
N ASN A 246 2.51 14.09 17.96
CA ASN A 246 3.48 15.14 18.31
C ASN A 246 3.62 16.26 17.26
N VAL A 247 2.50 16.65 16.65
CA VAL A 247 2.44 17.75 15.67
C VAL A 247 2.69 19.08 16.39
N SER A 248 3.69 19.84 15.95
CA SER A 248 4.09 21.10 16.59
C SER A 248 3.00 22.18 16.63
N THR A 249 2.00 22.04 15.78
CA THR A 249 0.84 22.94 15.66
C THR A 249 -0.42 22.40 16.35
N GLY A 250 -0.33 21.23 17.00
CA GLY A 250 -1.37 20.65 17.86
C GLY A 250 -2.35 19.67 17.20
N GLN A 251 -2.33 19.51 15.88
CA GLN A 251 -3.30 18.67 15.14
C GLN A 251 -2.91 17.18 15.09
N ASN A 252 -2.73 16.54 16.24
CA ASN A 252 -2.48 15.09 16.32
C ASN A 252 -3.67 14.29 15.75
N GLY A 253 -3.40 13.10 15.21
CA GLY A 253 -4.43 12.20 14.69
C GLY A 253 -5.02 12.63 13.34
N LYS A 254 -4.41 13.60 12.66
CA LYS A 254 -4.86 14.14 11.38
C LYS A 254 -3.85 13.85 10.27
N ALA A 255 -4.36 13.45 9.12
CA ALA A 255 -3.56 13.28 7.91
C ALA A 255 -2.89 14.60 7.55
N ARG A 256 -1.61 14.54 7.19
CA ARG A 256 -0.84 15.72 6.80
C ARG A 256 -1.16 16.09 5.35
N PRO A 257 -1.32 17.38 5.01
CA PRO A 257 -1.73 17.77 3.68
C PRO A 257 -0.62 17.46 2.66
N ASN A 258 -0.99 16.81 1.56
CA ASN A 258 -0.04 16.47 0.48
C ASN A 258 -0.30 17.28 -0.80
N ASP A 259 -1.28 18.16 -0.78
CA ASP A 259 -1.81 18.95 -1.89
C ASP A 259 -1.09 20.28 -2.12
N PHE A 260 0.02 20.50 -1.41
CA PHE A 260 0.84 21.69 -1.50
C PHE A 260 2.20 21.40 -2.12
N ASN A 261 2.82 22.48 -2.60
CA ASN A 261 4.22 22.55 -2.97
C ASN A 261 5.09 22.45 -1.69
N SER A 262 5.29 21.22 -1.21
CA SER A 262 5.98 20.93 0.05
C SER A 262 7.12 19.93 -0.11
N ILE A 263 8.03 19.95 0.86
CA ILE A 263 9.05 18.93 1.09
C ILE A 263 8.89 18.46 2.53
N THR A 264 8.75 17.15 2.73
CA THR A 264 8.78 16.53 4.05
C THR A 264 10.07 15.72 4.19
N VAL A 265 10.84 15.99 5.24
CA VAL A 265 12.09 15.29 5.54
C VAL A 265 11.94 14.51 6.84
N GLY A 266 12.07 13.18 6.77
CA GLY A 266 12.13 12.31 7.95
C GLY A 266 13.55 12.28 8.51
N ILE A 267 13.72 12.64 9.77
CA ILE A 267 15.02 12.79 10.42
C ILE A 267 15.04 12.03 11.74
N THR A 268 16.04 11.20 11.93
CA THR A 268 16.22 10.44 13.17
C THR A 268 16.62 11.34 14.35
N LYS A 269 16.52 10.82 15.58
CA LYS A 269 17.03 11.51 16.79
C LYS A 269 18.49 11.96 16.72
N ASN A 270 19.35 11.27 15.97
CA ASN A 270 20.75 11.66 15.80
C ASN A 270 20.97 12.61 14.62
N GLY A 271 19.92 13.08 13.94
CA GLY A 271 19.99 14.05 12.85
C GLY A 271 20.18 13.46 11.46
N ALA A 272 20.14 12.13 11.35
CA ALA A 272 20.37 11.39 10.12
C ALA A 272 19.12 11.42 9.24
N ILE A 273 19.31 11.50 7.92
CA ILE A 273 18.18 11.56 6.97
C ILE A 273 17.64 10.15 6.74
N TYR A 274 16.37 9.96 7.08
CA TYR A 274 15.62 8.70 6.92
C TYR A 274 14.82 8.69 5.61
N SER A 275 14.11 9.77 5.31
CA SER A 275 13.28 9.86 4.11
C SER A 275 13.12 11.29 3.63
N VAL A 276 12.82 11.45 2.34
CA VAL A 276 12.38 12.72 1.77
C VAL A 276 11.22 12.47 0.85
N TYR A 277 10.19 13.30 0.95
CA TYR A 277 9.09 13.35 0.02
C TYR A 277 8.92 14.78 -0.47
N SER A 278 9.07 15.01 -1.78
CA SER A 278 9.02 16.36 -2.36
C SER A 278 7.99 16.44 -3.48
N ARG A 279 7.10 17.43 -3.36
CA ARG A 279 6.23 17.97 -4.43
C ARG A 279 6.59 19.41 -4.77
N MET A 280 7.80 19.85 -4.39
CA MET A 280 8.24 21.22 -4.56
C MET A 280 8.95 21.40 -5.91
N ARG A 281 8.48 22.35 -6.74
CA ARG A 281 9.13 22.72 -8.00
C ARG A 281 10.44 23.46 -7.76
N PHE A 282 11.38 23.41 -8.70
CA PHE A 282 12.60 24.20 -8.66
C PHE A 282 12.39 25.55 -9.36
N ILE A 283 12.59 26.67 -8.66
CA ILE A 283 12.54 28.01 -9.24
C ILE A 283 13.92 28.34 -9.81
N THR A 284 13.98 28.70 -11.08
CA THR A 284 15.22 29.06 -11.80
C THR A 284 15.34 30.54 -12.06
N GLY A 285 14.24 31.29 -11.99
CA GLY A 285 14.20 32.72 -12.28
C GLY A 285 13.02 33.42 -11.62
N LYS A 286 13.14 34.74 -11.43
CA LYS A 286 12.11 35.61 -10.84
C LYS A 286 12.10 36.94 -11.57
N SER A 287 10.93 37.34 -12.05
CA SER A 287 10.72 38.58 -12.82
C SER A 287 9.53 39.35 -12.26
N GLN A 288 9.69 40.64 -11.98
CA GLN A 288 8.59 41.47 -11.46
C GLN A 288 7.57 41.77 -12.55
N ILE A 289 6.28 41.67 -12.21
CA ILE A 289 5.21 41.98 -13.14
C ILE A 289 4.93 43.48 -13.15
N VAL A 290 4.78 44.05 -14.35
CA VAL A 290 4.40 45.46 -14.52
C VAL A 290 2.94 45.64 -14.15
N LYS A 291 2.63 46.48 -13.17
CA LYS A 291 1.26 46.67 -12.65
C LYS A 291 0.21 46.93 -13.73
N ASN A 292 0.53 47.75 -14.73
CA ASN A 292 -0.39 48.08 -15.83
C ASN A 292 -0.69 46.90 -16.78
N SER A 293 0.06 45.79 -16.67
CA SER A 293 -0.21 44.57 -17.42
C SER A 293 -1.23 43.65 -16.74
N LEU A 294 -1.60 43.94 -15.49
CA LEU A 294 -2.60 43.18 -14.74
C LEU A 294 -4.01 43.69 -15.04
N LYS A 295 -4.98 42.77 -15.02
CA LYS A 295 -6.41 43.10 -15.00
C LYS A 295 -6.76 43.83 -13.71
N THR A 296 -7.77 44.70 -13.71
CA THR A 296 -8.35 45.19 -12.44
C THR A 296 -9.24 44.11 -11.82
N TYR A 297 -9.67 44.28 -10.56
CA TYR A 297 -10.60 43.35 -9.93
C TYR A 297 -11.95 43.29 -10.67
N GLU A 298 -12.42 44.42 -11.20
CA GLU A 298 -13.67 44.50 -11.95
C GLU A 298 -13.56 43.79 -13.30
N GLU A 299 -12.44 44.01 -14.02
CA GLU A 299 -12.13 43.29 -15.25
C GLU A 299 -12.06 41.78 -14.97
N ALA A 300 -11.32 41.38 -13.94
CA ALA A 300 -11.14 39.99 -13.55
C ALA A 300 -12.45 39.33 -13.13
N PHE A 301 -13.26 39.98 -12.31
CA PHE A 301 -14.56 39.47 -11.88
C PHE A 301 -15.55 39.35 -13.06
N SER A 302 -15.52 40.29 -14.00
CA SER A 302 -16.36 40.19 -15.21
C SER A 302 -15.94 39.03 -16.12
N GLU A 303 -14.65 38.74 -16.22
CA GLU A 303 -14.12 37.67 -17.06
C GLU A 303 -14.31 36.29 -16.42
N ILE A 304 -13.95 36.13 -15.14
CA ILE A 304 -14.00 34.85 -14.42
C ILE A 304 -15.42 34.28 -14.32
N THR A 305 -16.44 35.15 -14.24
CA THR A 305 -17.85 34.74 -14.16
C THR A 305 -18.47 34.40 -15.51
N LYS A 306 -17.81 34.76 -16.62
CA LYS A 306 -18.27 34.46 -17.99
C LYS A 306 -17.50 33.31 -18.61
N ASN A 307 -16.17 33.37 -18.56
CA ASN A 307 -15.26 32.45 -19.24
C ASN A 307 -14.06 32.15 -18.32
N PRO A 308 -14.28 31.44 -17.21
CA PRO A 308 -13.18 31.05 -16.33
C PRO A 308 -12.20 30.16 -17.09
N THR A 309 -10.90 30.35 -16.85
CA THR A 309 -9.87 29.45 -17.38
C THR A 309 -9.91 28.11 -16.67
N TYR A 310 -10.20 28.14 -15.37
CA TYR A 310 -10.41 26.96 -14.54
C TYR A 310 -11.67 27.06 -13.73
N SER A 311 -12.35 25.93 -13.57
CA SER A 311 -13.58 25.83 -12.82
C SER A 311 -13.65 24.48 -12.14
N PHE A 312 -13.83 24.48 -10.83
CA PHE A 312 -13.99 23.27 -10.03
C PHE A 312 -15.13 23.49 -9.03
N SER A 313 -15.81 22.41 -8.67
CA SER A 313 -16.78 22.43 -7.58
C SER A 313 -16.80 21.12 -6.80
N MET A 314 -17.30 21.20 -5.57
CA MET A 314 -17.54 20.03 -4.73
C MET A 314 -18.82 20.23 -3.90
N PRO A 315 -19.66 19.21 -3.72
CA PRO A 315 -20.79 19.29 -2.79
C PRO A 315 -20.31 19.61 -1.37
N ILE A 316 -21.12 20.39 -0.65
CA ILE A 316 -20.93 20.66 0.79
C ILE A 316 -22.07 20.02 1.59
N GLY A 317 -21.78 19.70 2.85
CA GLY A 317 -22.72 19.05 3.76
C GLY A 317 -22.17 17.74 4.32
N VAL A 318 -23.05 17.00 5.00
CA VAL A 318 -22.73 15.73 5.67
C VAL A 318 -23.40 14.58 4.93
N GLY A 319 -22.71 13.44 4.79
CA GLY A 319 -23.21 12.24 4.11
C GLY A 319 -22.47 11.91 2.80
N ILE A 320 -22.83 10.78 2.18
CA ILE A 320 -22.26 10.37 0.87
C ILE A 320 -23.03 11.09 -0.23
N ALA A 321 -22.31 11.90 -1.01
CA ALA A 321 -22.87 12.53 -2.19
C ALA A 321 -22.68 11.61 -3.40
N ASP A 322 -23.77 11.17 -4.03
CA ASP A 322 -23.70 10.56 -5.36
C ASP A 322 -23.47 11.69 -6.38
N PHE A 323 -22.24 11.84 -6.84
CA PHE A 323 -21.83 12.92 -7.75
C PHE A 323 -22.70 12.99 -9.02
N ARG A 324 -23.28 11.87 -9.47
CA ARG A 324 -24.19 11.84 -10.63
C ARG A 324 -25.56 12.46 -10.33
N LYS A 325 -25.98 12.46 -9.06
CA LYS A 325 -27.20 13.15 -8.61
C LYS A 325 -26.95 14.62 -8.37
N VAL A 326 -25.74 14.96 -7.89
CA VAL A 326 -25.28 16.33 -7.66
C VAL A 326 -25.12 17.04 -9.01
N TYR A 327 -24.32 16.46 -9.90
CA TYR A 327 -23.92 17.00 -11.20
C TYR A 327 -24.55 16.21 -12.34
N LYS A 328 -25.82 16.51 -12.66
CA LYS A 328 -26.48 15.89 -13.80
C LYS A 328 -25.80 16.35 -15.08
N ASN A 329 -25.39 15.39 -15.92
CA ASN A 329 -24.64 15.64 -17.16
C ASN A 329 -23.30 16.37 -16.95
N ASP A 330 -22.65 16.16 -15.80
CA ASP A 330 -21.38 16.82 -15.41
C ASP A 330 -21.48 18.35 -15.29
N GLU A 331 -22.69 18.88 -15.12
CA GLU A 331 -22.96 20.31 -14.98
C GLU A 331 -23.42 20.65 -13.56
N ALA A 332 -22.98 21.81 -13.06
CA ALA A 332 -23.54 22.44 -11.87
C ALA A 332 -24.29 23.70 -12.30
N VAL A 333 -25.62 23.61 -12.34
CA VAL A 333 -26.49 24.69 -12.80
C VAL A 333 -27.16 25.36 -11.59
N ALA A 334 -27.03 26.68 -11.46
CA ALA A 334 -27.67 27.47 -10.40
C ALA A 334 -28.25 28.78 -10.94
N LEU A 335 -29.31 29.28 -10.30
CA LEU A 335 -29.85 30.61 -10.60
C LEU A 335 -28.93 31.72 -10.10
N GLU A 336 -28.33 31.52 -8.94
CA GLU A 336 -27.41 32.48 -8.33
C GLU A 336 -26.29 31.73 -7.61
N ALA A 337 -25.08 32.23 -7.76
CA ALA A 337 -23.91 31.80 -7.01
C ALA A 337 -23.45 32.93 -6.09
N GLN A 338 -23.18 32.58 -4.84
CA GLN A 338 -22.62 33.48 -3.84
C GLN A 338 -21.11 33.51 -4.01
N SER A 339 -20.57 34.69 -4.30
CA SER A 339 -19.15 34.98 -4.37
C SER A 339 -18.66 35.41 -2.99
N HIS A 340 -17.83 34.60 -2.34
CA HIS A 340 -17.32 34.91 -1.01
C HIS A 340 -16.05 35.75 -1.08
N GLU A 341 -15.10 35.35 -1.92
CA GLU A 341 -13.80 36.00 -1.98
C GLU A 341 -13.22 36.00 -3.40
N LEU A 342 -12.61 37.14 -3.76
CA LEU A 342 -11.79 37.30 -4.95
C LEU A 342 -10.37 37.69 -4.52
N GLY A 343 -9.39 36.85 -4.84
CA GLY A 343 -8.00 37.05 -4.42
C GLY A 343 -7.01 36.56 -5.45
N MET A 344 -5.75 36.98 -5.31
CA MET A 344 -4.66 36.49 -6.16
C MET A 344 -3.94 35.29 -5.54
N ALA A 345 -3.55 34.33 -6.36
CA ALA A 345 -2.68 33.22 -5.97
C ALA A 345 -1.87 32.70 -7.16
N TYR A 346 -0.82 31.94 -6.87
CA TYR A 346 -0.17 31.07 -7.83
C TYR A 346 -0.82 29.69 -7.80
N LEU A 347 -0.88 29.05 -8.96
CA LEU A 347 -1.42 27.70 -9.10
C LEU A 347 -0.31 26.68 -9.39
N GLU A 348 -0.29 25.59 -8.63
CA GLU A 348 0.56 24.41 -8.81
C GLU A 348 -0.16 23.35 -9.62
N TYR A 349 0.51 22.77 -10.61
CA TYR A 349 0.03 21.61 -11.36
C TYR A 349 0.69 20.34 -10.84
N ILE A 350 -0.15 19.42 -10.38
CA ILE A 350 0.29 18.14 -9.83
C ILE A 350 0.79 17.22 -10.95
N LYS A 351 0.23 17.35 -12.16
CA LYS A 351 0.59 16.52 -13.32
C LYS A 351 1.31 17.33 -14.40
N GLY A 352 2.38 16.74 -14.92
CA GLY A 352 3.09 17.22 -16.11
C GLY A 352 3.97 18.44 -15.88
N LYS A 353 4.36 19.06 -17.00
CA LYS A 353 5.31 20.16 -17.05
C LYS A 353 4.65 21.48 -16.71
N GLN A 354 5.29 22.25 -15.84
CA GLN A 354 4.90 23.63 -15.54
C GLN A 354 6.13 24.51 -15.70
N LYS A 355 6.06 25.49 -16.59
CA LYS A 355 7.18 26.39 -16.91
C LYS A 355 7.26 27.60 -16.02
N VAL A 356 6.11 28.08 -15.53
CA VAL A 356 6.03 29.31 -14.75
C VAL A 356 5.01 29.18 -13.63
N TYR A 357 5.27 29.85 -12.51
CA TYR A 357 4.19 30.38 -11.68
C TYR A 357 3.89 31.79 -12.14
N GLU A 358 2.68 31.99 -12.62
CA GLU A 358 2.10 33.31 -12.85
C GLU A 358 0.90 33.53 -11.93
N PRO A 359 0.59 34.77 -11.54
CA PRO A 359 -0.55 35.04 -10.67
C PRO A 359 -1.88 34.83 -11.41
N PHE A 360 -2.82 34.23 -10.70
CA PHE A 360 -4.21 34.05 -11.08
C PHE A 360 -5.11 34.83 -10.14
N TYR A 361 -6.22 35.36 -10.67
CA TYR A 361 -7.37 35.70 -9.83
C TYR A 361 -8.18 34.43 -9.56
N LEU A 362 -8.52 34.21 -8.31
CA LEU A 362 -9.34 33.12 -7.82
C LEU A 362 -10.63 33.67 -7.24
N LEU A 363 -11.76 33.17 -7.76
CA LEU A 363 -13.08 33.41 -7.21
C LEU A 363 -13.51 32.16 -6.45
N TYR A 364 -13.69 32.28 -5.15
CA TYR A 364 -14.22 31.22 -4.29
C TYR A 364 -15.63 31.57 -3.84
N GLY A 365 -16.52 30.58 -3.83
CA GLY A 365 -17.92 30.79 -3.51
C GLY A 365 -18.70 29.52 -3.22
N SER A 366 -20.01 29.68 -3.01
CA SER A 366 -20.97 28.57 -2.91
C SER A 366 -22.22 28.82 -3.74
N ALA A 367 -22.91 27.76 -4.13
CA ALA A 367 -24.17 27.85 -4.86
C ALA A 367 -25.09 26.71 -4.47
N GLU A 368 -26.40 26.98 -4.39
CA GLU A 368 -27.42 25.95 -4.40
C GLU A 368 -27.76 25.64 -5.86
N ILE A 369 -27.48 24.41 -6.27
CA ILE A 369 -27.68 23.98 -7.66
C ILE A 369 -29.04 23.33 -7.84
N THR A 370 -29.54 23.31 -9.08
CA THR A 370 -30.87 22.81 -9.46
C THR A 370 -31.18 21.36 -9.06
N SER A 371 -30.16 20.57 -8.71
CA SER A 371 -30.33 19.23 -8.14
C SER A 371 -30.73 19.24 -6.66
N GLY A 372 -30.79 20.40 -6.01
CA GLY A 372 -31.13 20.58 -4.59
C GLY A 372 -29.92 20.44 -3.65
N TYR A 373 -28.71 20.30 -4.19
CA TYR A 373 -27.47 20.25 -3.42
C TYR A 373 -26.86 21.64 -3.31
N THR A 374 -26.17 21.89 -2.20
CA THR A 374 -25.24 23.02 -2.11
C THR A 374 -23.84 22.55 -2.49
N ILE A 375 -23.15 23.35 -3.30
CA ILE A 375 -21.76 23.14 -3.68
C ILE A 375 -20.92 24.34 -3.25
N LYS A 376 -19.63 24.10 -3.04
CA LYS A 376 -18.60 25.14 -3.11
C LYS A 376 -17.94 25.08 -4.48
N TYR A 377 -17.49 26.22 -4.96
CA TYR A 377 -16.78 26.32 -6.23
C TYR A 377 -15.54 27.18 -6.10
N VAL A 378 -14.56 26.89 -6.96
CA VAL A 378 -13.45 27.80 -7.25
C VAL A 378 -13.35 27.96 -8.75
N GLN A 379 -13.24 29.22 -9.18
CA GLN A 379 -12.94 29.57 -10.56
C GLN A 379 -11.63 30.36 -10.59
N ALA A 380 -10.91 30.31 -11.70
CA ALA A 380 -9.65 31.02 -11.85
C ALA A 380 -9.44 31.57 -13.26
N ILE A 381 -8.78 32.72 -13.37
CA ILE A 381 -8.27 33.29 -14.62
C ILE A 381 -6.87 33.89 -14.41
N PRO A 382 -5.99 33.92 -15.44
CA PRO A 382 -4.71 34.60 -15.33
C PRO A 382 -4.89 36.08 -14.99
N ALA A 383 -4.06 36.60 -14.07
CA ALA A 383 -4.11 38.01 -13.69
C ALA A 383 -3.53 38.93 -14.76
N SER A 384 -2.57 38.45 -15.57
CA SER A 384 -2.01 39.21 -16.68
C SER A 384 -2.99 39.34 -17.86
N LYS A 385 -3.04 40.51 -18.48
CA LYS A 385 -3.77 40.77 -19.74
C LYS A 385 -3.13 40.10 -20.95
N LEU A 386 -1.85 39.75 -20.85
CA LEU A 386 -1.05 39.16 -21.93
C LEU A 386 -0.76 37.67 -21.72
N SER A 387 -1.36 37.04 -20.71
CA SER A 387 -1.10 35.62 -20.44
C SER A 387 -1.54 34.76 -21.61
N THR A 388 -0.66 33.87 -22.05
CA THR A 388 -0.94 32.78 -22.98
C THR A 388 -1.08 31.44 -22.27
N ALA A 389 -1.17 31.43 -20.93
CA ALA A 389 -1.18 30.19 -20.18
C ALA A 389 -2.42 29.38 -20.52
N ARG A 390 -2.16 28.19 -21.07
CA ARG A 390 -3.14 27.12 -21.22
C ARG A 390 -2.64 25.96 -20.38
N ILE A 391 -3.22 25.77 -19.21
CA ILE A 391 -3.03 24.56 -18.42
C ILE A 391 -4.07 23.54 -18.87
N ALA A 392 -3.65 22.29 -19.05
CA ALA A 392 -4.55 21.17 -19.21
C ALA A 392 -5.41 20.98 -17.94
N GLN A 393 -6.71 20.83 -18.09
CA GLN A 393 -7.65 20.61 -16.99
C GLN A 393 -7.29 19.29 -16.28
N GLU A 394 -7.01 19.34 -14.97
CA GLU A 394 -6.54 18.16 -14.23
C GLU A 394 -7.69 17.20 -13.85
N SER A 395 -7.48 15.90 -14.07
CA SER A 395 -8.18 14.83 -13.33
C SER A 395 -7.27 14.33 -12.20
N THR A 396 -7.74 14.43 -10.95
CA THR A 396 -6.90 14.18 -9.78
C THR A 396 -7.23 12.84 -9.11
N ASN A 397 -6.45 11.81 -9.41
CA ASN A 397 -6.60 10.47 -8.78
C ASN A 397 -5.84 10.31 -7.45
N SER A 398 -4.99 11.29 -7.09
CA SER A 398 -4.00 11.15 -6.00
C SER A 398 -4.17 12.13 -4.83
N LEU A 399 -5.24 12.92 -4.82
CA LEU A 399 -5.57 13.82 -3.71
C LEU A 399 -6.31 13.03 -2.64
N GLN A 400 -5.84 13.13 -1.40
CA GLN A 400 -6.59 12.63 -0.25
C GLN A 400 -7.69 13.64 0.07
N LEU A 401 -8.88 13.32 -0.38
CA LEU A 401 -10.07 14.14 -0.17
C LEU A 401 -10.59 13.89 1.25
N ARG A 402 -11.26 14.89 1.83
CA ARG A 402 -11.93 14.72 3.14
C ARG A 402 -12.82 13.48 3.09
N THR A 403 -12.64 12.54 4.02
CA THR A 403 -13.55 11.41 4.17
C THR A 403 -14.88 11.91 4.72
N PHE A 404 -15.95 11.77 3.94
CA PHE A 404 -17.32 12.01 4.39
C PHE A 404 -17.65 10.96 5.46
N LYS A 405 -17.71 11.37 6.72
CA LYS A 405 -18.14 10.48 7.81
C LYS A 405 -19.67 10.39 7.86
N PRO A 406 -20.26 9.19 7.80
CA PRO A 406 -21.70 9.01 7.87
C PRO A 406 -22.21 9.20 9.30
N LEU A 407 -23.32 9.90 9.46
CA LEU A 407 -24.27 9.68 10.54
C LEU A 407 -25.60 9.29 9.90
N ASN A 408 -26.28 8.30 10.50
CA ASN A 408 -27.58 7.81 10.04
C ASN A 408 -28.57 8.98 9.93
N PRO A 409 -29.32 9.10 8.82
CA PRO A 409 -30.34 10.13 8.69
C PRO A 409 -31.47 9.83 9.67
N THR A 410 -31.71 10.74 10.62
CA THR A 410 -33.00 10.82 11.31
C THR A 410 -34.01 11.38 10.31
N PRO A 411 -35.08 10.64 9.95
CA PRO A 411 -36.11 11.16 9.07
C PRO A 411 -36.77 12.36 9.74
N THR A 412 -36.72 13.52 9.08
CA THR A 412 -37.62 14.62 9.43
C THR A 412 -39.01 14.25 8.91
N VAL A 413 -39.83 13.68 9.80
CA VAL A 413 -41.22 13.33 9.49
C VAL A 413 -42.01 14.62 9.28
N GLY A 414 -42.28 14.95 8.03
CA GLY A 414 -43.39 15.81 7.64
C GLY A 414 -44.71 15.06 7.84
N SER A 415 -45.62 15.68 8.56
CA SER A 415 -46.94 15.17 8.98
C SER A 415 -47.94 14.96 7.84
N SER A 416 -48.96 14.14 8.13
CA SER A 416 -50.24 13.84 7.44
C SER A 416 -50.22 12.56 6.56
N THR A 417 -51.10 11.55 6.66
CA THR A 417 -52.37 11.28 7.38
C THR A 417 -52.56 9.73 7.39
N PRO A 418 -53.34 9.10 8.30
CA PRO A 418 -53.27 7.66 8.56
C PRO A 418 -54.13 6.80 7.62
N GLN A 419 -53.61 5.64 7.20
CA GLN A 419 -54.40 4.54 6.64
C GLN A 419 -54.21 3.25 7.44
N ASN A 420 -55.34 2.58 7.69
CA ASN A 420 -55.53 1.42 8.54
C ASN A 420 -54.78 0.15 8.08
N PRO A 421 -54.48 -0.78 9.01
CA PRO A 421 -53.74 -2.00 8.72
C PRO A 421 -54.65 -3.11 8.13
N ILE A 422 -54.14 -3.84 7.13
CA ILE A 422 -54.75 -5.08 6.63
C ILE A 422 -53.99 -6.29 7.22
N PRO A 423 -54.67 -7.36 7.67
CA PRO A 423 -54.08 -8.48 8.40
C PRO A 423 -53.35 -9.47 7.51
N GLY A 424 -52.34 -10.13 8.09
CA GLY A 424 -51.46 -11.08 7.42
C GLY A 424 -52.09 -12.41 7.01
N THR A 425 -51.33 -13.16 6.22
CA THR A 425 -51.53 -14.59 5.99
C THR A 425 -50.16 -15.24 5.80
N PRO A 426 -49.95 -16.48 6.31
CA PRO A 426 -48.64 -17.07 6.56
C PRO A 426 -48.14 -17.89 5.35
N ILE A 427 -46.82 -18.00 5.18
CA ILE A 427 -46.24 -18.97 4.26
C ILE A 427 -45.18 -19.82 4.98
N GLU A 428 -45.65 -21.03 5.23
CA GLU A 428 -45.02 -22.34 5.31
C GLU A 428 -43.49 -22.48 5.26
N SER A 429 -43.03 -23.24 6.26
CA SER A 429 -41.80 -24.00 6.32
C SER A 429 -41.79 -25.15 5.30
N GLY A 430 -40.79 -25.18 4.42
CA GLY A 430 -40.35 -26.36 3.69
C GLY A 430 -38.86 -26.54 3.93
N GLY A 431 -38.50 -27.46 4.83
CA GLY A 431 -37.11 -27.81 5.10
C GLY A 431 -36.57 -28.79 4.06
N GLU A 432 -35.25 -28.75 3.86
CA GLU A 432 -34.49 -29.95 3.52
C GLU A 432 -33.16 -29.94 4.27
N ASN A 433 -32.95 -31.03 5.00
CA ASN A 433 -31.87 -31.29 5.91
C ASN A 433 -30.57 -31.59 5.17
N CYS A 434 -29.43 -31.08 5.65
CA CYS A 434 -28.16 -31.79 5.57
C CYS A 434 -27.72 -32.21 6.97
N ARG A 435 -27.71 -33.54 7.15
CA ARG A 435 -27.30 -34.31 8.32
C ARG A 435 -25.94 -33.89 8.88
N THR A 436 -25.87 -33.89 10.20
CA THR A 436 -24.66 -33.99 11.01
C THR A 436 -24.11 -35.43 10.99
N GLY A 437 -22.80 -35.58 10.84
CA GLY A 437 -22.06 -36.84 10.99
C GLY A 437 -20.64 -36.72 10.45
N PRO A 438 -19.59 -37.11 11.20
CA PRO A 438 -18.21 -36.84 10.84
C PRO A 438 -17.70 -37.88 9.86
N THR A 439 -17.21 -37.48 8.70
CA THR A 439 -16.43 -38.40 7.85
C THR A 439 -15.48 -37.60 6.97
N GLU A 440 -14.19 -37.83 7.26
CA GLU A 440 -13.04 -37.71 6.36
C GLU A 440 -12.81 -36.33 5.72
N VAL A 441 -12.20 -35.44 6.51
CA VAL A 441 -11.23 -34.49 5.94
C VAL A 441 -10.06 -35.33 5.47
N ASN A 442 -9.94 -35.47 4.15
CA ASN A 442 -8.85 -36.21 3.51
C ASN A 442 -7.49 -35.77 4.07
N ASN A 443 -6.69 -36.78 4.41
CA ASN A 443 -5.34 -36.72 4.96
C ASN A 443 -4.37 -35.94 4.05
N HIS A 444 -4.38 -34.62 4.15
CA HIS A 444 -3.17 -33.84 3.92
C HIS A 444 -2.52 -33.54 5.27
N THR A 445 -1.29 -34.02 5.41
CA THR A 445 -0.39 -33.89 6.55
C THR A 445 -0.39 -32.47 7.12
N GLY A 446 -0.92 -32.30 8.35
CA GLY A 446 -0.61 -31.14 9.18
C GLY A 446 -1.72 -30.57 10.09
N ALA A 447 -3.01 -30.85 9.86
CA ALA A 447 -4.12 -30.14 10.53
C ALA A 447 -4.66 -30.82 11.80
N TYR A 448 -4.68 -30.09 12.92
CA TYR A 448 -5.14 -30.54 14.24
C TYR A 448 -6.26 -29.63 14.78
N PRO A 449 -7.51 -30.12 14.90
CA PRO A 449 -8.59 -29.37 15.52
C PRO A 449 -8.50 -29.41 17.05
N LEU A 450 -8.60 -28.23 17.66
CA LEU A 450 -8.66 -28.00 19.09
C LEU A 450 -9.98 -27.29 19.44
N VAL A 451 -10.92 -28.04 20.03
CA VAL A 451 -12.20 -27.50 20.48
C VAL A 451 -12.00 -26.83 21.84
N ILE A 452 -12.32 -25.53 21.92
CA ILE A 452 -12.22 -24.74 23.15
C ILE A 452 -13.64 -24.40 23.62
N PRO A 453 -14.10 -24.98 24.75
CA PRO A 453 -15.43 -24.72 25.28
C PRO A 453 -15.68 -23.22 25.47
N GLY A 454 -16.81 -22.71 24.95
CA GLY A 454 -17.19 -21.29 25.02
C GLY A 454 -16.55 -20.38 23.96
N TYR A 455 -15.52 -20.82 23.25
CA TYR A 455 -14.78 -20.02 22.26
C TYR A 455 -14.72 -20.65 20.86
N GLY A 456 -15.17 -21.89 20.70
CA GLY A 456 -15.28 -22.57 19.41
C GLY A 456 -14.06 -23.41 19.05
N THR A 457 -14.00 -23.87 17.79
CA THR A 457 -12.95 -24.77 17.30
C THR A 457 -11.84 -24.01 16.59
N MET A 458 -10.61 -24.18 17.07
CA MET A 458 -9.37 -23.75 16.43
C MET A 458 -8.78 -24.90 15.61
N VAL A 459 -8.22 -24.65 14.45
CA VAL A 459 -7.45 -25.64 13.69
C VAL A 459 -6.02 -25.15 13.52
N VAL A 460 -5.08 -25.99 13.95
CA VAL A 460 -3.64 -25.75 13.90
C VAL A 460 -3.05 -26.62 12.81
N THR A 461 -2.33 -26.03 11.86
CA THR A 461 -1.76 -26.70 10.71
C THR A 461 -0.24 -26.53 10.73
N ILE A 462 0.52 -27.62 10.63
CA ILE A 462 1.99 -27.58 10.53
C ILE A 462 2.38 -28.08 9.14
N GLU A 463 3.00 -27.22 8.32
CA GLU A 463 3.47 -27.58 6.99
C GLU A 463 5.00 -27.51 6.92
N ASP A 464 5.63 -28.50 6.28
CA ASP A 464 7.08 -28.64 6.17
C ASP A 464 7.50 -28.62 4.69
N PHE A 465 8.13 -27.52 4.24
CA PHE A 465 8.46 -27.28 2.82
C PHE A 465 9.96 -27.29 2.50
N GLY A 466 10.80 -27.95 3.31
CA GLY A 466 12.25 -28.04 3.04
C GLY A 466 13.07 -26.76 3.33
N HIS A 467 12.42 -25.68 3.77
CA HIS A 467 12.95 -24.50 4.48
C HIS A 467 11.92 -24.11 5.58
N PRO A 468 12.23 -23.24 6.58
CA PRO A 468 11.71 -23.40 7.95
C PRO A 468 10.19 -23.56 8.02
N SER A 469 9.76 -24.62 8.71
CA SER A 469 8.36 -25.06 8.85
C SER A 469 7.46 -23.93 9.37
N ASN A 470 6.36 -23.65 8.67
CA ASN A 470 5.40 -22.61 9.03
C ASN A 470 4.24 -23.19 9.85
N LEU A 471 3.81 -22.47 10.90
CA LEU A 471 2.67 -22.82 11.75
C LEU A 471 1.47 -21.95 11.36
N TRP A 472 0.38 -22.58 10.96
CA TRP A 472 -0.85 -21.93 10.50
C TRP A 472 -1.99 -22.15 11.49
N ILE A 473 -2.76 -21.11 11.82
CA ILE A 473 -3.85 -21.20 12.80
C ILE A 473 -5.10 -20.53 12.24
N SER A 474 -6.22 -21.26 12.24
CA SER A 474 -7.52 -20.75 11.77
C SER A 474 -8.64 -21.09 12.76
N SER A 475 -9.74 -20.33 12.74
CA SER A 475 -10.98 -20.65 13.47
C SER A 475 -12.07 -21.09 12.49
N ILE A 476 -12.91 -22.04 12.90
CA ILE A 476 -13.87 -22.69 11.97
C ILE A 476 -15.33 -22.31 12.23
N ASP A 477 -15.68 -21.77 13.40
CA ASP A 477 -17.10 -21.58 13.71
C ASP A 477 -17.71 -20.31 13.10
N PRO A 478 -18.91 -20.41 12.48
CA PRO A 478 -19.62 -19.27 11.95
C PRO A 478 -20.03 -18.32 13.08
N ILE A 479 -19.80 -17.02 12.89
CA ILE A 479 -20.31 -16.00 13.79
C ILE A 479 -21.81 -15.88 13.51
N ASP A 480 -22.63 -16.34 14.46
CA ASP A 480 -24.06 -16.06 14.47
C ASP A 480 -24.23 -14.52 14.56
N PRO A 481 -25.00 -13.85 13.69
CA PRO A 481 -25.10 -12.38 13.64
C PRO A 481 -25.61 -11.69 14.93
N GLY A 482 -25.86 -12.43 16.01
CA GLY A 482 -26.21 -11.92 17.34
C GLY A 482 -25.09 -12.02 18.41
N VAL A 483 -23.89 -12.49 18.09
CA VAL A 483 -22.82 -12.63 19.09
C VAL A 483 -22.15 -11.28 19.39
N ASP A 484 -22.04 -10.96 20.68
CA ASP A 484 -21.36 -9.78 21.23
C ASP A 484 -19.93 -9.64 20.65
N THR A 485 -19.62 -8.47 20.10
CA THR A 485 -18.31 -8.15 19.51
C THR A 485 -17.16 -8.30 20.50
N THR A 486 -17.45 -8.20 21.80
CA THR A 486 -16.52 -8.42 22.92
C THR A 486 -16.12 -9.89 23.03
N VAL A 487 -17.07 -10.82 22.80
CA VAL A 487 -16.81 -12.27 22.81
C VAL A 487 -15.97 -12.69 21.61
N VAL A 488 -16.21 -12.07 20.44
CA VAL A 488 -15.41 -12.29 19.22
C VAL A 488 -13.97 -11.77 19.42
N ALA A 489 -13.82 -10.58 20.01
CA ALA A 489 -12.51 -10.02 20.33
C ALA A 489 -11.76 -10.89 21.35
N ALA A 490 -12.44 -11.35 22.41
CA ALA A 490 -11.87 -12.23 23.43
C ALA A 490 -11.46 -13.59 22.84
N ARG A 491 -12.28 -14.18 21.96
CA ARG A 491 -11.95 -15.41 21.22
C ARG A 491 -10.69 -15.23 20.37
N ASN A 492 -10.63 -14.16 19.58
CA ASN A 492 -9.50 -13.93 18.67
C ASN A 492 -8.20 -13.64 19.45
N ALA A 493 -8.29 -12.90 20.57
CA ALA A 493 -7.16 -12.67 21.48
C ALA A 493 -6.67 -13.99 22.12
N PHE A 494 -7.60 -14.83 22.62
CA PHE A 494 -7.25 -16.14 23.19
C PHE A 494 -6.61 -17.06 22.15
N PHE A 495 -7.14 -17.08 20.92
CA PHE A 495 -6.62 -17.93 19.85
C PHE A 495 -5.24 -17.50 19.38
N THR A 496 -5.02 -16.19 19.32
CA THR A 496 -3.71 -15.59 19.05
C THR A 496 -2.70 -15.97 20.12
N PHE A 497 -3.07 -15.87 21.40
CA PHE A 497 -2.20 -16.22 22.54
C PHE A 497 -1.79 -17.70 22.52
N ILE A 498 -2.75 -18.62 22.36
CA ILE A 498 -2.48 -20.06 22.28
C ILE A 498 -1.58 -20.37 21.07
N GLY A 499 -1.79 -19.69 19.95
CA GLY A 499 -0.94 -19.84 18.76
C GLY A 499 0.51 -19.44 18.99
N TYR A 500 0.76 -18.30 19.62
CA TYR A 500 2.10 -17.88 20.00
C TYR A 500 2.76 -18.85 20.99
N TYR A 501 1.99 -19.39 21.95
CA TYR A 501 2.51 -20.36 22.91
C TYR A 501 2.95 -21.67 22.24
N PHE A 502 2.13 -22.24 21.35
CA PHE A 502 2.49 -23.45 20.60
C PHE A 502 3.71 -23.24 19.70
N ALA A 503 3.79 -22.11 19.02
CA ALA A 503 4.95 -21.76 18.19
C ALA A 503 6.24 -21.67 19.01
N SER A 504 6.16 -21.10 20.22
CA SER A 504 7.29 -20.98 21.16
C SER A 504 7.77 -22.34 21.67
N GLU A 505 6.85 -23.22 22.10
CA GLU A 505 7.20 -24.56 22.62
C GLU A 505 7.74 -25.49 21.52
N TYR A 506 7.20 -25.41 20.30
CA TYR A 506 7.71 -26.17 19.16
C TYR A 506 9.18 -25.81 18.84
N GLN A 507 9.54 -24.52 18.89
CA GLN A 507 10.91 -24.06 18.66
C GLN A 507 11.89 -24.47 19.78
N LYS A 508 11.43 -24.49 21.04
CA LYS A 508 12.23 -25.02 22.16
C LYS A 508 12.53 -26.51 21.98
N GLY A 509 11.60 -27.27 21.40
CA GLY A 509 11.80 -28.67 21.03
C GLY A 509 12.83 -28.87 19.91
N LYS A 510 12.91 -27.97 18.93
CA LYS A 510 13.90 -28.02 17.82
C LYS A 510 15.31 -27.61 18.22
N THR A 511 15.46 -26.75 19.23
CA THR A 511 16.75 -26.17 19.62
C THR A 511 17.46 -26.92 20.75
N ASP A 512 16.78 -27.83 21.46
CA ASP A 512 17.36 -28.67 22.51
C ASP A 512 17.77 -30.06 21.97
N THR A 513 18.84 -30.14 21.18
CA THR A 513 19.46 -31.42 20.78
C THR A 513 20.29 -32.07 21.91
N SER A 514 20.25 -31.53 23.13
CA SER A 514 21.12 -31.95 24.25
C SER A 514 20.48 -32.98 25.19
N LYS A 515 19.18 -33.25 25.05
CA LYS A 515 18.54 -34.34 25.81
C LYS A 515 18.73 -35.67 25.10
N THR A 516 19.80 -36.33 25.51
CA THR A 516 20.07 -37.75 25.29
C THR A 516 18.85 -38.58 25.69
N VAL A 517 18.01 -38.96 24.73
CA VAL A 517 17.09 -40.08 24.90
C VAL A 517 17.93 -41.35 24.79
N LYS A 518 18.05 -42.09 25.89
CA LYS A 518 18.74 -43.39 25.94
C LYS A 518 18.02 -44.37 25.02
N GLY A 519 18.63 -44.67 23.88
CA GLY A 519 18.18 -45.70 22.94
C GLY A 519 19.08 -45.72 21.71
N SER A 520 20.38 -46.02 21.85
CA SER A 520 21.33 -45.92 20.74
C SER A 520 21.91 -47.27 20.35
N GLY A 521 21.52 -47.76 19.17
CA GLY A 521 22.27 -48.78 18.41
C GLY A 521 22.64 -48.35 16.98
N GLY A 522 21.81 -47.58 16.27
CA GLY A 522 22.00 -47.31 14.83
C GLY A 522 22.86 -46.09 14.46
N ILE A 523 22.67 -44.97 15.16
CA ILE A 523 23.13 -43.64 14.67
C ILE A 523 24.66 -43.46 14.78
N LYS A 524 25.31 -44.12 15.74
CA LYS A 524 26.77 -43.96 15.97
C LYS A 524 27.63 -44.56 14.85
N LYS A 525 27.10 -45.53 14.09
CA LYS A 525 27.82 -46.20 12.99
C LYS A 525 27.77 -45.42 11.67
N TYR A 526 26.77 -44.56 11.49
CA TYR A 526 26.59 -43.78 10.25
C TYR A 526 27.45 -42.51 10.23
N LEU A 527 27.61 -41.85 11.39
CA LEU A 527 28.42 -40.63 11.52
C LEU A 527 29.93 -40.87 11.40
N GLN A 528 30.41 -42.11 11.59
CA GLN A 528 31.83 -42.45 11.42
C GLN A 528 32.24 -42.72 9.96
N ALA A 529 31.29 -42.70 9.00
CA ALA A 529 31.56 -43.00 7.58
C ALA A 529 31.41 -41.81 6.61
N GLY A 530 31.18 -40.59 7.10
CA GLY A 530 31.25 -39.37 6.26
C GLY A 530 30.15 -39.21 5.19
N GLY A 531 28.94 -39.76 5.39
CA GLY A 531 27.83 -39.64 4.44
C GLY A 531 27.07 -38.29 4.51
N ARG A 532 26.76 -37.71 3.33
CA ARG A 532 25.82 -36.57 3.18
C ARG A 532 24.37 -37.05 3.34
N ILE A 533 23.55 -36.27 4.05
CA ILE A 533 22.13 -36.55 4.30
C ILE A 533 21.32 -36.25 3.03
N GLY A 534 21.25 -37.24 2.15
CA GLY A 534 20.24 -37.36 1.12
C GLY A 534 19.67 -38.77 1.23
N SER A 535 18.44 -38.89 1.71
CA SER A 535 17.67 -40.12 1.92
C SER A 535 18.14 -41.05 3.05
N LEU A 536 17.35 -41.11 4.14
CA LEU A 536 17.12 -42.34 4.90
C LEU A 536 15.63 -42.45 5.25
N PRO A 537 15.07 -43.68 5.26
CA PRO A 537 13.68 -43.95 5.61
C PRO A 537 13.53 -44.09 7.13
N PHE A 538 12.62 -43.36 7.74
CA PHE A 538 12.11 -43.72 9.07
C PHE A 538 10.81 -44.51 8.90
N ASP A 539 10.67 -45.59 9.66
CA ASP A 539 9.42 -46.35 9.78
C ASP A 539 8.37 -45.44 10.45
N GLN A 540 7.24 -45.28 9.76
CA GLN A 540 6.12 -44.42 10.11
C GLN A 540 5.54 -44.72 11.51
N ASN A 541 5.74 -45.94 12.02
CA ASN A 541 5.15 -46.38 13.29
C ASN A 541 5.89 -45.88 14.54
N GLU A 542 7.19 -45.58 14.47
CA GLU A 542 7.94 -45.02 15.61
C GLU A 542 7.61 -43.53 15.83
N LEU A 543 7.25 -42.81 14.77
CA LEU A 543 6.84 -41.41 14.84
C LEU A 543 5.43 -41.26 15.44
N ILE A 544 4.52 -42.19 15.12
CA ILE A 544 3.16 -42.22 15.65
C ILE A 544 3.16 -42.51 17.16
N ALA A 545 4.02 -43.43 17.63
CA ALA A 545 4.12 -43.76 19.06
C ALA A 545 4.67 -42.60 19.93
N ALA A 546 5.49 -41.71 19.37
CA ALA A 546 6.00 -40.53 20.06
C ALA A 546 4.95 -39.39 20.15
N VAL A 547 4.02 -39.34 19.21
CA VAL A 547 2.94 -38.34 19.15
C VAL A 547 1.72 -38.77 19.97
N ASP A 548 1.45 -40.07 20.11
CA ASP A 548 0.31 -40.62 20.85
C ASP A 548 0.49 -40.72 22.37
N SER A 549 1.54 -40.15 22.96
CA SER A 549 1.71 -40.08 24.42
C SER A 549 1.16 -38.77 24.99
N PRO A 550 -0.03 -38.75 25.64
CA PRO A 550 -0.71 -37.52 26.07
C PRO A 550 -0.27 -36.86 27.40
N PRO A 551 0.69 -37.36 28.23
CA PRO A 551 0.82 -36.84 29.59
C PRO A 551 1.57 -35.50 29.70
N MET A 552 2.26 -35.02 28.65
CA MET A 552 3.01 -33.75 28.74
C MET A 552 2.18 -32.49 28.40
N LEU A 553 1.06 -32.62 27.68
CA LEU A 553 0.25 -31.46 27.25
C LEU A 553 -0.87 -31.10 28.22
N LYS A 554 -1.45 -32.07 28.95
CA LYS A 554 -2.56 -31.81 29.90
C LYS A 554 -2.17 -30.88 31.06
N PRO A 555 -1.04 -31.06 31.78
CA PRO A 555 -0.70 -30.22 32.92
C PRO A 555 -0.42 -28.77 32.54
N SER A 556 0.20 -28.55 31.37
CA SER A 556 0.54 -27.23 30.84
C SER A 556 -0.71 -26.49 30.36
N LEU A 557 -1.62 -27.17 29.67
CA LEU A 557 -2.88 -26.58 29.22
C LEU A 557 -3.81 -26.22 30.39
N THR A 558 -3.90 -27.07 31.42
CA THR A 558 -4.66 -26.74 32.65
C THR A 558 -4.05 -25.57 33.41
N LYS A 559 -2.72 -25.42 33.41
CA LYS A 559 -2.04 -24.29 34.06
C LYS A 559 -2.23 -22.99 33.30
N VAL A 560 -2.26 -23.04 31.96
CA VAL A 560 -2.55 -21.92 31.07
C VAL A 560 -4.01 -21.49 31.18
N ILE A 561 -4.96 -22.43 31.14
CA ILE A 561 -6.39 -22.17 31.32
C ILE A 561 -6.65 -21.55 32.70
N LYS A 562 -6.09 -22.11 33.78
CA LYS A 562 -6.21 -21.52 35.13
C LYS A 562 -5.55 -20.14 35.26
N SER A 563 -4.48 -19.87 34.51
CA SER A 563 -3.82 -18.56 34.53
C SER A 563 -4.64 -17.51 33.76
N PHE A 564 -5.29 -17.91 32.68
CA PHE A 564 -6.23 -17.08 31.92
C PHE A 564 -7.52 -16.84 32.70
N GLU A 565 -8.13 -17.88 33.28
CA GLU A 565 -9.32 -17.78 34.15
C GLU A 565 -9.06 -16.90 35.39
N LYS A 566 -7.90 -17.04 36.05
CA LYS A 566 -7.52 -16.19 37.19
C LYS A 566 -7.34 -14.72 36.79
N HIS A 567 -6.93 -14.43 35.56
CA HIS A 567 -6.82 -13.06 35.04
C HIS A 567 -8.18 -12.52 34.59
N ALA A 568 -8.98 -13.31 33.87
CA ALA A 568 -10.32 -12.93 33.42
C ALA A 568 -11.28 -12.68 34.59
N LEU A 569 -11.22 -13.49 35.65
CA LEU A 569 -12.04 -13.31 36.86
C LEU A 569 -11.59 -12.14 37.76
N SER A 570 -10.36 -11.62 37.58
CA SER A 570 -9.95 -10.37 38.28
C SER A 570 -10.49 -9.09 37.63
N VAL A 571 -11.20 -9.21 36.49
CA VAL A 571 -11.69 -8.11 35.65
C VAL A 571 -13.21 -7.88 35.79
N ASP A 572 -13.91 -8.68 36.60
CA ASP A 572 -15.37 -8.58 36.82
C ASP A 572 -15.80 -7.36 37.69
N ASN A 573 -14.90 -6.38 37.90
CA ASN A 573 -15.17 -5.12 38.60
C ASN A 573 -15.05 -3.87 37.69
N GLY A 574 -15.30 -4.01 36.39
CA GLY A 574 -15.70 -2.89 35.52
C GLY A 574 -14.62 -1.89 35.07
N ASN A 575 -13.34 -2.26 35.08
CA ASN A 575 -12.28 -1.41 34.51
C ASN A 575 -11.69 -2.00 33.22
N VAL A 576 -11.50 -1.13 32.22
CA VAL A 576 -10.87 -1.41 30.92
C VAL A 576 -9.45 -1.94 31.11
N LEU A 577 -9.08 -2.97 30.33
CA LEU A 577 -7.75 -3.58 30.31
C LEU A 577 -6.64 -2.53 30.10
N PRO A 578 -5.62 -2.42 30.98
CA PRO A 578 -4.37 -1.78 30.62
C PRO A 578 -3.55 -2.73 29.72
N ASP A 579 -2.87 -2.15 28.72
CA ASP A 579 -1.92 -2.86 27.86
C ASP A 579 -0.84 -3.54 28.72
N VAL A 580 -0.78 -4.88 28.67
CA VAL A 580 0.31 -5.65 29.27
C VAL A 580 1.26 -6.09 28.16
N GLU A 581 2.44 -5.49 28.10
CA GLU A 581 3.53 -5.94 27.25
C GLU A 581 4.12 -7.25 27.79
N TYR A 582 4.04 -8.32 27.01
CA TYR A 582 4.84 -9.53 27.20
C TYR A 582 6.03 -9.53 26.25
N THR A 583 7.25 -9.52 26.81
CA THR A 583 8.48 -9.66 26.04
C THR A 583 8.75 -11.12 25.74
N VAL A 584 8.54 -11.54 24.50
CA VAL A 584 8.98 -12.84 23.97
C VAL A 584 10.05 -12.58 22.90
N PRO A 585 11.21 -13.27 22.89
CA PRO A 585 12.21 -13.10 21.85
C PRO A 585 11.68 -13.72 20.55
N VAL A 586 11.45 -12.90 19.52
CA VAL A 586 10.86 -13.32 18.24
C VAL A 586 11.95 -13.40 17.18
N ALA A 587 12.17 -14.59 16.64
CA ALA A 587 12.63 -14.79 15.27
C ALA A 587 11.57 -15.69 14.60
N PHE A 588 10.69 -15.06 13.82
CA PHE A 588 9.72 -15.72 12.95
C PHE A 588 9.67 -14.92 11.65
N ASP A 589 9.77 -15.60 10.51
CA ASP A 589 9.69 -14.94 9.19
C ASP A 589 8.25 -14.70 8.72
N SER A 590 7.23 -15.31 9.34
CA SER A 590 5.82 -14.89 9.19
C SER A 590 4.85 -15.76 10.00
N LEU A 591 3.83 -15.12 10.61
CA LEU A 591 2.65 -15.79 11.17
C LEU A 591 1.42 -15.07 10.58
N PHE A 592 0.51 -15.80 9.91
CA PHE A 592 -0.65 -15.21 9.24
C PHE A 592 -1.96 -15.60 9.95
N PHE A 593 -2.82 -14.62 10.20
CA PHE A 593 -4.20 -14.83 10.68
C PHE A 593 -5.19 -14.45 9.58
N PHE A 594 -6.11 -15.35 9.25
CA PHE A 594 -7.21 -15.07 8.33
C PHE A 594 -8.55 -15.27 9.01
N GLU A 595 -9.44 -14.28 8.92
CA GLU A 595 -10.84 -14.40 9.32
C GLU A 595 -11.68 -14.78 8.08
N ARG A 596 -12.28 -15.98 8.09
CA ARG A 596 -12.97 -16.54 6.94
C ARG A 596 -14.44 -16.07 6.94
N ARG A 597 -14.78 -14.98 6.25
CA ARG A 597 -16.19 -14.61 5.99
C ARG A 597 -16.71 -15.40 4.78
N ARG A 598 -17.65 -16.33 5.02
CA ARG A 598 -18.39 -17.01 3.94
C ARG A 598 -19.37 -16.03 3.29
N GLY A 599 -19.09 -15.60 2.06
CA GLY A 599 -20.13 -15.11 1.14
C GLY A 599 -21.03 -16.28 0.73
N GLY A 600 -22.33 -16.04 0.68
CA GLY A 600 -23.34 -17.06 0.37
C GLY A 600 -23.21 -17.64 -1.03
N SER A 601 -22.50 -18.75 -1.16
CA SER A 601 -22.76 -19.89 -2.07
C SER A 601 -21.54 -20.82 -2.05
N GLY A 602 -21.53 -21.77 -1.12
CA GLY A 602 -21.04 -23.14 -1.30
C GLY A 602 -19.70 -23.47 -1.97
N GLN A 603 -18.70 -22.59 -2.08
CA GLN A 603 -17.37 -23.00 -2.60
C GLN A 603 -16.22 -22.53 -1.72
N CYS A 604 -15.33 -23.47 -1.39
CA CYS A 604 -14.12 -23.28 -0.59
C CYS A 604 -13.02 -22.65 -1.45
N TYR A 605 -12.55 -21.46 -1.09
CA TYR A 605 -11.42 -20.80 -1.73
C TYR A 605 -10.09 -21.28 -1.13
N LEU A 606 -9.12 -21.57 -2.00
CA LEU A 606 -7.70 -21.74 -1.70
C LEU A 606 -7.02 -20.37 -1.86
N THR A 607 -6.48 -19.79 -0.79
CA THR A 607 -5.71 -18.55 -0.83
C THR A 607 -4.24 -18.87 -0.54
N GLY A 608 -3.34 -18.68 -1.51
CA GLY A 608 -1.90 -18.90 -1.32
C GLY A 608 -0.98 -18.52 -2.49
N ALA A 609 -1.49 -18.36 -3.71
CA ALA A 609 -0.74 -17.80 -4.83
C ALA A 609 -1.73 -17.23 -5.84
N SER A 610 -1.50 -16.04 -6.41
CA SER A 610 -2.29 -15.60 -7.58
C SER A 610 -2.13 -16.66 -8.67
N GLY A 611 -3.26 -17.13 -9.21
CA GLY A 611 -3.26 -18.05 -10.33
C GLY A 611 -2.82 -17.34 -11.60
N PRO A 612 -2.37 -18.08 -12.61
CA PRO A 612 -2.31 -17.57 -13.98
C PRO A 612 -3.60 -16.87 -14.39
N SER A 613 -3.52 -15.76 -15.13
CA SER A 613 -4.69 -14.98 -15.53
C SER A 613 -4.73 -14.66 -17.02
N PRO A 614 -5.96 -14.49 -17.54
CA PRO A 614 -6.17 -13.59 -18.65
C PRO A 614 -7.15 -12.44 -18.31
N VAL A 615 -7.12 -11.43 -19.19
CA VAL A 615 -8.02 -10.27 -19.20
C VAL A 615 -8.87 -10.32 -20.46
N ILE A 616 -10.17 -10.06 -20.34
CA ILE A 616 -11.14 -10.06 -21.44
C ILE A 616 -11.63 -8.63 -21.72
N PHE A 617 -11.54 -8.22 -22.97
CA PHE A 617 -12.13 -7.01 -23.53
C PHE A 617 -13.25 -7.38 -24.51
N MET A 618 -14.25 -6.52 -24.63
CA MET A 618 -15.33 -6.69 -25.60
C MET A 618 -15.69 -5.34 -26.22
N TYR A 619 -15.88 -5.31 -27.54
CA TYR A 619 -16.24 -4.11 -28.30
C TYR A 619 -17.39 -4.41 -29.26
N SER A 620 -18.16 -3.39 -29.63
CA SER A 620 -19.20 -3.53 -30.66
C SER A 620 -19.57 -2.16 -31.25
N ASP A 621 -19.86 -2.10 -32.55
CA ASP A 621 -20.28 -0.85 -33.21
C ASP A 621 -21.58 -0.28 -32.62
N THR A 622 -22.46 -1.15 -32.12
CA THR A 622 -23.67 -0.80 -31.38
C THR A 622 -23.62 -1.38 -29.97
N PRO A 623 -24.31 -0.78 -28.98
CA PRO A 623 -24.44 -1.38 -27.65
C PRO A 623 -25.02 -2.80 -27.72
N VAL A 624 -24.33 -3.76 -27.10
CA VAL A 624 -24.72 -5.17 -27.03
C VAL A 624 -24.71 -5.62 -25.57
N SER A 625 -25.73 -6.39 -25.20
CA SER A 625 -25.76 -7.15 -23.95
C SER A 625 -25.50 -8.62 -24.25
N ALA A 626 -24.56 -9.25 -23.55
CA ALA A 626 -24.19 -10.64 -23.76
C ALA A 626 -23.99 -11.38 -22.43
N GLU A 627 -24.35 -12.66 -22.39
CA GLU A 627 -24.02 -13.56 -21.29
C GLU A 627 -22.77 -14.36 -21.63
N ILE A 628 -21.69 -14.19 -20.87
CA ILE A 628 -20.44 -14.94 -21.01
C ILE A 628 -20.35 -15.96 -19.89
N ILE A 629 -20.38 -17.25 -20.21
CA ILE A 629 -20.29 -18.33 -19.22
C ILE A 629 -18.84 -18.79 -19.14
N ASN A 630 -18.23 -18.69 -17.95
CA ASN A 630 -16.88 -19.19 -17.71
C ASN A 630 -16.93 -20.55 -17.00
N ASN A 631 -16.55 -21.62 -17.70
CA ASN A 631 -16.51 -22.98 -17.16
C ASN A 631 -15.09 -23.44 -16.81
N SER A 632 -14.14 -22.51 -16.75
CA SER A 632 -12.76 -22.80 -16.36
C SER A 632 -12.66 -23.21 -14.89
N GLN A 633 -11.56 -23.85 -14.52
CA GLN A 633 -11.21 -24.04 -13.11
C GLN A 633 -10.65 -22.73 -12.58
N ILE A 634 -11.53 -21.89 -12.02
CA ILE A 634 -11.22 -20.52 -11.61
C ILE A 634 -10.76 -20.49 -10.15
N THR A 635 -9.66 -19.78 -9.88
CA THR A 635 -9.18 -19.48 -8.52
C THR A 635 -9.60 -18.10 -8.06
N TYR A 636 -9.73 -17.14 -8.98
CA TYR A 636 -10.19 -15.78 -8.71
C TYR A 636 -10.96 -15.20 -9.91
N VAL A 637 -11.92 -14.32 -9.67
CA VAL A 637 -12.67 -13.68 -10.75
C VAL A 637 -13.15 -12.29 -10.36
N GLU A 638 -13.01 -11.34 -11.28
CA GLU A 638 -13.50 -9.98 -11.11
C GLU A 638 -14.13 -9.43 -12.42
N PRO A 639 -15.39 -8.96 -12.39
CA PRO A 639 -16.32 -9.01 -11.25
C PRO A 639 -16.74 -10.45 -10.91
N GLY A 640 -17.30 -10.65 -9.71
CA GLY A 640 -17.81 -11.96 -9.30
C GLY A 640 -18.79 -12.54 -10.32
N LEU A 641 -18.72 -13.86 -10.55
CA LEU A 641 -19.66 -14.56 -11.44
C LEU A 641 -21.02 -14.74 -10.76
N GLU A 642 -22.10 -14.50 -11.50
CA GLU A 642 -23.46 -14.86 -11.09
C GLU A 642 -23.81 -16.19 -11.77
N ASN A 643 -23.98 -17.29 -11.04
CA ASN A 643 -24.26 -18.61 -11.64
C ASN A 643 -23.28 -19.00 -12.77
N LYS A 644 -21.97 -18.80 -12.55
CA LYS A 644 -20.87 -19.02 -13.51
C LYS A 644 -20.89 -18.13 -14.76
N LYS A 645 -21.68 -17.05 -14.77
CA LYS A 645 -21.74 -16.12 -15.90
C LYS A 645 -21.46 -14.67 -15.52
N TRP A 646 -21.03 -13.93 -16.52
CA TRP A 646 -21.07 -12.48 -16.57
C TRP A 646 -22.17 -12.03 -17.53
N ASN A 647 -23.04 -11.14 -17.05
CA ASN A 647 -23.99 -10.38 -17.86
C ASN A 647 -23.32 -9.05 -18.22
N VAL A 648 -22.87 -8.91 -19.48
CA VAL A 648 -21.96 -7.84 -19.91
C VAL A 648 -22.68 -6.90 -20.87
N LEU A 649 -22.62 -5.60 -20.61
CA LEU A 649 -23.02 -4.55 -21.54
C LEU A 649 -21.77 -3.89 -22.12
N PHE A 650 -21.63 -3.87 -23.44
CA PHE A 650 -20.47 -3.33 -24.13
C PHE A 650 -20.84 -2.62 -25.43
N ALA A 651 -20.01 -1.67 -25.85
CA ALA A 651 -20.20 -0.85 -27.04
C ALA A 651 -18.85 -0.52 -27.67
N LYS A 652 -18.78 0.55 -28.47
CA LYS A 652 -17.59 0.93 -29.24
C LYS A 652 -16.36 1.16 -28.37
N ASP A 653 -16.56 1.70 -27.16
CA ASP A 653 -15.48 2.04 -26.24
C ASP A 653 -15.13 0.90 -25.26
N GLY A 654 -15.78 -0.25 -25.39
CA GLY A 654 -15.51 -1.43 -24.58
C GLY A 654 -16.69 -1.86 -23.71
N ILE A 655 -16.39 -2.68 -22.70
CA ILE A 655 -17.34 -3.02 -21.63
C ILE A 655 -17.67 -1.74 -20.85
N THR A 656 -18.96 -1.54 -20.59
CA THR A 656 -19.47 -0.45 -19.74
C THR A 656 -20.00 -0.98 -18.43
N GLN A 657 -20.58 -2.19 -18.42
CA GLN A 657 -21.05 -2.87 -17.22
C GLN A 657 -20.85 -4.38 -17.31
N ALA A 658 -20.62 -5.01 -16.16
CA ALA A 658 -20.65 -6.46 -16.00
C ALA A 658 -21.31 -6.80 -14.65
N ASN A 659 -22.38 -7.62 -14.68
CA ASN A 659 -23.22 -7.93 -13.52
C ASN A 659 -23.72 -6.67 -12.79
N GLY A 660 -24.14 -5.66 -13.55
CA GLY A 660 -24.61 -4.37 -13.01
C GLY A 660 -23.50 -3.44 -12.47
N HIS A 661 -22.24 -3.88 -12.45
CA HIS A 661 -21.12 -3.06 -12.00
C HIS A 661 -20.41 -2.39 -13.17
N LYS A 662 -20.07 -1.09 -13.05
CA LYS A 662 -19.22 -0.40 -14.04
C LYS A 662 -17.87 -1.09 -14.10
N ARG A 663 -17.54 -1.63 -15.27
CA ARG A 663 -16.31 -2.38 -15.54
C ARG A 663 -15.88 -2.06 -16.96
N SER A 664 -14.58 -2.18 -17.21
CA SER A 664 -14.00 -1.84 -18.50
C SER A 664 -13.26 -3.03 -19.16
N TYR A 665 -13.21 -4.16 -18.44
CA TYR A 665 -12.70 -5.47 -18.83
C TYR A 665 -13.27 -6.49 -17.83
N LEU A 666 -13.15 -7.79 -18.15
CA LEU A 666 -13.35 -8.90 -17.20
C LEU A 666 -11.98 -9.50 -16.89
N TYR A 667 -11.82 -10.04 -15.70
CA TYR A 667 -10.58 -10.68 -15.25
C TYR A 667 -10.90 -11.97 -14.53
N TYR A 668 -10.09 -13.00 -14.77
CA TYR A 668 -10.13 -14.20 -13.96
C TYR A 668 -8.74 -14.81 -13.84
N GLU A 669 -8.50 -15.53 -12.74
CA GLU A 669 -7.36 -16.40 -12.55
C GLU A 669 -7.84 -17.84 -12.59
N PHE A 670 -7.02 -18.73 -13.14
CA PHE A 670 -7.31 -20.15 -13.22
C PHE A 670 -6.32 -21.00 -12.42
N ASP A 671 -6.70 -22.25 -12.18
CA ASP A 671 -5.92 -23.21 -11.40
C ASP A 671 -4.54 -23.46 -12.05
N ARG A 672 -3.48 -23.47 -11.22
CA ARG A 672 -2.10 -23.75 -11.68
C ARG A 672 -1.91 -25.14 -12.27
N GLY A 673 -2.83 -26.08 -12.02
CA GLY A 673 -2.88 -27.39 -12.64
C GLY A 673 -3.37 -27.39 -14.09
N VAL A 674 -3.90 -26.27 -14.59
CA VAL A 674 -4.23 -26.12 -16.01
C VAL A 674 -2.93 -26.00 -16.80
N ASN A 675 -2.63 -27.02 -17.60
CA ASN A 675 -1.41 -27.10 -18.40
C ASN A 675 -1.74 -26.88 -19.88
N PHE A 676 -0.79 -26.28 -20.60
CA PHE A 676 -0.84 -26.14 -22.04
C PHE A 676 0.30 -26.95 -22.68
N THR A 677 0.03 -27.62 -23.79
CA THR A 677 1.02 -28.34 -24.58
C THR A 677 1.99 -27.38 -25.24
N ASN A 678 3.25 -27.83 -25.33
CA ASN A 678 4.30 -27.03 -25.93
C ASN A 678 4.17 -27.03 -27.44
N THR A 679 4.07 -25.83 -28.01
CA THR A 679 4.32 -25.60 -29.43
C THR A 679 5.78 -25.16 -29.61
N ASN A 680 6.31 -25.27 -30.83
CA ASN A 680 7.57 -24.63 -31.22
C ASN A 680 7.35 -23.20 -31.75
N MET A 681 6.15 -22.66 -31.57
CA MET A 681 5.72 -21.35 -32.07
C MET A 681 5.89 -20.30 -30.98
N GLY A 682 6.97 -19.53 -31.04
CA GLY A 682 7.31 -18.58 -30.00
C GLY A 682 8.58 -17.80 -30.28
N TYR A 683 9.05 -17.10 -29.26
CA TYR A 683 10.24 -16.28 -29.28
C TYR A 683 11.21 -16.74 -28.21
N SER A 684 12.51 -16.80 -28.54
CA SER A 684 13.57 -16.92 -27.53
C SER A 684 14.37 -15.64 -27.54
N ILE A 685 14.14 -14.84 -26.51
CA ILE A 685 14.68 -13.49 -26.35
C ILE A 685 15.51 -13.41 -25.08
N LYS A 686 16.38 -12.41 -24.96
CA LYS A 686 17.02 -12.16 -23.68
C LYS A 686 15.98 -11.60 -22.70
N ARG A 687 16.18 -11.82 -21.40
CA ARG A 687 15.24 -11.35 -20.39
C ARG A 687 15.07 -9.83 -20.42
N GLU A 688 16.14 -9.08 -20.68
CA GLU A 688 16.09 -7.62 -20.82
C GLU A 688 15.26 -7.12 -22.02
N ASP A 689 15.07 -7.96 -23.05
CA ASP A 689 14.34 -7.60 -24.28
C ASP A 689 12.83 -7.93 -24.18
N THR A 690 12.33 -8.25 -22.98
CA THR A 690 10.94 -8.72 -22.82
C THR A 690 9.89 -7.64 -23.14
N SER A 691 10.17 -6.39 -22.79
CA SER A 691 9.28 -5.28 -23.17
C SER A 691 9.21 -5.09 -24.70
N ASP A 692 10.32 -5.29 -25.41
CA ASP A 692 10.36 -5.14 -26.86
C ASP A 692 9.53 -6.22 -27.56
N ILE A 693 9.56 -7.46 -27.06
CA ILE A 693 8.73 -8.51 -27.65
C ILE A 693 7.24 -8.28 -27.39
N ILE A 694 6.87 -7.78 -26.20
CA ILE A 694 5.47 -7.47 -25.88
C ILE A 694 4.96 -6.37 -26.81
N ASN A 695 5.76 -5.31 -27.02
CA ASN A 695 5.42 -4.23 -27.94
C ASN A 695 5.26 -4.73 -29.37
N LYS A 696 6.18 -5.58 -29.84
CA LYS A 696 6.07 -6.21 -31.16
C LYS A 696 4.80 -7.05 -31.30
N ILE A 697 4.47 -7.88 -30.31
CA ILE A 697 3.22 -8.68 -30.30
C ILE A 697 2.00 -7.75 -30.34
N ALA A 698 2.01 -6.68 -29.55
CA ALA A 698 0.92 -5.70 -29.53
C ALA A 698 0.72 -5.02 -30.90
N ASP A 699 1.82 -4.66 -31.57
CA ASP A 699 1.81 -4.02 -32.89
C ASP A 699 1.35 -4.96 -34.02
N GLU A 700 1.72 -6.25 -33.95
CA GLU A 700 1.28 -7.28 -34.90
C GLU A 700 -0.22 -7.59 -34.74
N LEU A 701 -0.71 -7.64 -33.51
CA LEU A 701 -2.13 -7.86 -33.21
C LEU A 701 -3.00 -6.60 -33.41
N LYS A 702 -2.38 -5.41 -33.60
CA LYS A 702 -3.05 -4.11 -33.59
C LYS A 702 -3.85 -3.90 -32.30
N LEU A 703 -3.21 -4.14 -31.16
CA LEU A 703 -3.82 -3.90 -29.85
C LEU A 703 -4.05 -2.40 -29.63
N THR A 704 -5.13 -2.06 -28.93
CA THR A 704 -5.30 -0.69 -28.41
C THR A 704 -4.29 -0.43 -27.30
N SER A 705 -4.01 0.84 -26.98
CA SER A 705 -3.10 1.18 -25.87
C SER A 705 -3.53 0.56 -24.54
N LYS A 706 -4.85 0.35 -24.35
CA LYS A 706 -5.40 -0.31 -23.17
C LYS A 706 -5.07 -1.80 -23.16
N GLU A 707 -5.37 -2.51 -24.24
CA GLU A 707 -5.11 -3.94 -24.38
C GLU A 707 -3.61 -4.25 -24.27
N ALA A 708 -2.75 -3.47 -24.95
CA ALA A 708 -1.30 -3.61 -24.89
C ALA A 708 -0.75 -3.44 -23.47
N ARG A 709 -1.29 -2.46 -22.72
CA ARG A 709 -0.94 -2.28 -21.30
C ARG A 709 -1.30 -3.50 -20.46
N TYR A 710 -2.48 -4.10 -20.65
CA TYR A 710 -2.86 -5.29 -19.89
C TYR A 710 -2.07 -6.53 -20.30
N LEU A 711 -1.73 -6.68 -21.58
CA LEU A 711 -0.81 -7.71 -22.02
C LEU A 711 0.54 -7.61 -21.30
N HIS A 712 1.07 -6.38 -21.15
CA HIS A 712 2.31 -6.13 -20.43
C HIS A 712 2.20 -6.54 -18.94
N ILE A 713 1.11 -6.19 -18.27
CA ILE A 713 0.82 -6.60 -16.88
C ILE A 713 0.79 -8.13 -16.75
N GLU A 714 0.12 -8.83 -17.66
CA GLU A 714 0.03 -10.29 -17.61
C GLU A 714 1.41 -10.96 -17.83
N PHE A 715 2.23 -10.42 -18.72
CA PHE A 715 3.62 -10.87 -18.90
C PHE A 715 4.47 -10.66 -17.65
N GLU A 716 4.42 -9.47 -17.04
CA GLU A 716 5.17 -9.16 -15.80
C GLU A 716 4.78 -10.09 -14.65
N LYS A 717 3.48 -10.36 -14.49
CA LYS A 717 2.99 -11.35 -13.52
C LYS A 717 3.59 -12.73 -13.79
N ALA A 718 3.51 -13.21 -15.02
CA ALA A 718 4.06 -14.51 -15.39
C ALA A 718 5.59 -14.59 -15.22
N LEU A 719 6.32 -13.51 -15.51
CA LEU A 719 7.78 -13.41 -15.33
C LEU A 719 8.21 -13.44 -13.87
N SER A 720 7.37 -12.95 -12.96
CA SER A 720 7.64 -12.93 -11.52
C SER A 720 7.76 -14.34 -10.92
N ASP A 721 7.05 -15.31 -11.51
CA ASP A 721 7.10 -16.73 -11.13
C ASP A 721 8.27 -17.49 -11.79
N ILE A 722 9.02 -16.85 -12.69
CA ILE A 722 10.14 -17.46 -13.42
C ILE A 722 11.46 -17.03 -12.80
N LYS A 723 12.23 -18.03 -12.33
CA LYS A 723 13.59 -17.86 -11.79
C LYS A 723 14.46 -17.00 -12.70
N SER A 724 15.45 -16.32 -12.11
CA SER A 724 16.44 -15.55 -12.89
C SER A 724 17.09 -16.44 -13.94
N SER A 725 16.95 -16.07 -15.21
CA SER A 725 17.44 -16.81 -16.38
C SER A 725 17.86 -15.81 -17.45
N THR A 726 18.87 -16.17 -18.24
CA THR A 726 19.43 -15.28 -19.27
C THR A 726 18.44 -15.00 -20.40
N TYR A 727 17.72 -16.04 -20.83
CA TYR A 727 16.72 -15.96 -21.90
C TYR A 727 15.33 -16.32 -21.38
N ILE A 728 14.32 -15.70 -21.98
CA ILE A 728 12.92 -16.03 -21.80
C ILE A 728 12.40 -16.63 -23.09
N MET A 729 11.73 -17.78 -22.97
CA MET A 729 10.90 -18.34 -24.03
C MET A 729 9.48 -17.82 -23.86
N VAL A 730 8.94 -17.21 -24.91
CA VAL A 730 7.55 -16.75 -25.01
C VAL A 730 6.87 -17.63 -26.06
N ILE A 731 6.07 -18.60 -25.62
CA ILE A 731 5.41 -19.59 -26.49
C ILE A 731 3.94 -19.20 -26.63
N LEU A 732 3.41 -19.18 -27.85
CA LEU A 732 1.98 -19.00 -28.07
C LEU A 732 1.26 -20.34 -27.84
N ALA A 733 0.32 -20.37 -26.90
CA ALA A 733 -0.52 -21.54 -26.66
C ALA A 733 -1.43 -21.81 -27.87
N ASP A 734 -1.69 -23.09 -28.14
CA ASP A 734 -2.60 -23.47 -29.21
C ASP A 734 -4.04 -23.01 -28.91
N LYS A 735 -4.72 -22.43 -29.90
CA LYS A 735 -6.05 -21.84 -29.72
C LYS A 735 -7.09 -22.89 -29.30
N ASP A 736 -7.03 -24.09 -29.86
CA ASP A 736 -7.99 -25.15 -29.52
C ASP A 736 -7.74 -25.65 -28.11
N GLU A 737 -6.49 -25.65 -27.67
CA GLU A 737 -6.13 -25.95 -26.30
C GLU A 737 -6.59 -24.88 -25.31
N VAL A 738 -6.43 -23.59 -25.63
CA VAL A 738 -7.00 -22.49 -24.84
C VAL A 738 -8.51 -22.64 -24.70
N ASN A 739 -9.22 -22.96 -25.79
CA ASN A 739 -10.66 -23.18 -25.75
C ASN A 739 -11.08 -24.41 -24.94
N LYS A 740 -10.27 -25.47 -24.96
CA LYS A 740 -10.53 -26.70 -24.21
C LYS A 740 -10.26 -26.53 -22.72
N ASN A 741 -9.13 -25.92 -22.37
CA ASN A 741 -8.62 -25.85 -21.00
C ASN A 741 -9.16 -24.64 -20.23
N LEU A 742 -9.49 -23.55 -20.94
CA LEU A 742 -10.14 -22.36 -20.41
C LEU A 742 -11.48 -22.13 -21.12
N PRO A 743 -12.50 -22.99 -20.95
CA PRO A 743 -13.72 -22.94 -21.72
C PRO A 743 -14.59 -21.73 -21.38
N LEU A 744 -14.77 -20.84 -22.37
CA LEU A 744 -15.79 -19.79 -22.37
C LEU A 744 -16.92 -20.17 -23.31
N LYS A 745 -18.18 -20.05 -22.87
CA LYS A 745 -19.33 -20.04 -23.78
C LYS A 745 -19.68 -18.60 -24.09
N ILE A 746 -19.51 -18.24 -25.36
CA ILE A 746 -19.72 -16.90 -25.90
C ILE A 746 -20.92 -16.98 -26.86
N PRO A 747 -21.86 -16.03 -26.82
CA PRO A 747 -23.00 -16.01 -27.74
C PRO A 747 -22.60 -16.01 -29.21
N VAL A 748 -23.42 -16.65 -30.05
CA VAL A 748 -23.25 -16.64 -31.50
C VAL A 748 -23.31 -15.21 -32.02
N GLY A 749 -22.41 -14.87 -32.95
CA GLY A 749 -22.32 -13.52 -33.54
C GLY A 749 -21.28 -12.61 -32.90
N ILE A 750 -20.53 -13.08 -31.90
CA ILE A 750 -19.38 -12.36 -31.33
C ILE A 750 -18.07 -12.98 -31.86
N ASN A 751 -17.33 -12.20 -32.66
CA ASN A 751 -16.02 -12.59 -33.16
C ASN A 751 -15.04 -12.72 -31.99
N THR A 752 -14.30 -13.83 -31.91
CA THR A 752 -13.51 -14.16 -30.72
C THR A 752 -12.03 -14.35 -31.04
N TYR A 753 -11.19 -13.56 -30.36
CA TYR A 753 -9.73 -13.63 -30.39
C TYR A 753 -9.22 -13.95 -29.00
N ARG A 754 -8.50 -15.06 -28.85
CA ARG A 754 -7.95 -15.50 -27.54
C ARG A 754 -6.48 -15.84 -27.73
N TYR A 755 -5.62 -15.09 -27.06
CA TYR A 755 -4.17 -15.25 -27.13
C TYR A 755 -3.63 -15.46 -25.72
N HIS A 756 -3.05 -16.64 -25.48
CA HIS A 756 -2.44 -16.98 -24.21
C HIS A 756 -0.96 -17.33 -24.43
N PHE A 757 -0.08 -16.71 -23.66
CA PHE A 757 1.36 -16.86 -23.81
C PHE A 757 1.96 -17.64 -22.63
N LEU A 758 2.76 -18.65 -22.92
CA LEU A 758 3.47 -19.46 -21.92
C LEU A 758 4.91 -18.98 -21.82
N LEU A 759 5.33 -18.63 -20.61
CA LEU A 759 6.66 -18.09 -20.36
C LEU A 759 7.51 -19.10 -19.60
N SER A 760 8.77 -19.26 -20.00
CA SER A 760 9.75 -20.06 -19.25
C SER A 760 11.15 -19.50 -19.38
N GLY A 761 11.95 -19.68 -18.32
CA GLY A 761 13.36 -19.27 -18.27
C GLY A 761 14.30 -20.35 -18.79
N THR A 762 15.34 -19.94 -19.52
CA THR A 762 16.45 -20.82 -19.96
C THR A 762 17.74 -20.01 -20.02
N ASP A 763 18.88 -20.65 -19.77
CA ASP A 763 20.20 -20.02 -19.91
C ASP A 763 20.77 -20.16 -21.33
N VAL A 764 20.14 -20.97 -22.18
CA VAL A 764 20.52 -21.16 -23.57
C VAL A 764 19.42 -20.64 -24.48
N LYS A 765 19.81 -19.87 -25.51
CA LYS A 765 18.89 -19.40 -26.54
C LYS A 765 18.34 -20.59 -27.33
N MET A 766 17.02 -20.72 -27.37
CA MET A 766 16.33 -21.80 -28.05
C MET A 766 15.92 -21.37 -29.46
N GLN A 767 15.94 -22.30 -30.42
CA GLN A 767 15.44 -22.02 -31.76
C GLN A 767 13.93 -22.28 -31.81
N LEU A 768 13.15 -21.21 -31.92
CA LEU A 768 11.69 -21.24 -32.03
C LEU A 768 11.25 -20.61 -33.35
N ASN A 769 10.11 -21.06 -33.87
CA ASN A 769 9.48 -20.47 -35.04
C ASN A 769 8.61 -19.30 -34.60
N ASN A 770 8.73 -18.14 -35.24
CA ASN A 770 7.89 -17.00 -34.88
C ASN A 770 6.40 -17.35 -35.13
N PRO A 771 5.50 -17.08 -34.18
CA PRO A 771 4.08 -17.31 -34.36
C PRO A 771 3.52 -16.37 -35.44
N LYS A 772 2.54 -16.86 -36.21
CA LYS A 772 1.77 -16.00 -37.12
C LYS A 772 0.62 -15.37 -36.34
N LEU A 773 0.82 -14.14 -35.89
CA LEU A 773 -0.21 -13.35 -35.23
C LEU A 773 -1.08 -12.66 -36.30
N SER A 774 -2.40 -12.80 -36.17
CA SER A 774 -3.35 -12.15 -37.07
C SER A 774 -3.87 -10.88 -36.42
N GLU A 775 -3.92 -9.80 -37.20
CA GLU A 775 -4.53 -8.54 -36.79
C GLU A 775 -5.94 -8.77 -36.24
N ILE A 776 -6.23 -8.15 -35.09
CA ILE A 776 -7.55 -8.17 -34.49
C ILE A 776 -8.43 -7.13 -35.18
N LYS A 777 -9.43 -7.62 -35.92
CA LYS A 777 -10.48 -6.79 -36.51
C LYS A 777 -11.59 -6.56 -35.48
N ARG A 778 -11.95 -5.29 -35.28
CA ARG A 778 -12.99 -4.83 -34.34
C ARG A 778 -14.24 -4.36 -35.08
N ASP A 779 -14.62 -5.11 -36.11
CA ASP A 779 -15.85 -4.95 -36.88
C ASP A 779 -16.98 -5.77 -36.24
N GLY A 780 -18.11 -5.13 -35.95
CA GLY A 780 -19.21 -5.75 -35.22
C GLY A 780 -18.84 -6.11 -33.77
N ALA A 781 -19.55 -7.07 -33.19
CA ALA A 781 -19.31 -7.51 -31.82
C ALA A 781 -18.06 -8.41 -31.75
N VAL A 782 -17.10 -8.05 -30.90
CA VAL A 782 -15.83 -8.76 -30.74
C VAL A 782 -15.49 -8.97 -29.27
N LEU A 783 -14.89 -10.12 -28.95
CA LEU A 783 -14.28 -10.47 -27.68
C LEU A 783 -12.78 -10.73 -27.89
N ILE A 784 -11.96 -10.10 -27.06
CA ILE A 784 -10.50 -10.23 -27.07
C ILE A 784 -10.06 -10.70 -25.67
N GLU A 785 -9.46 -11.88 -25.58
CA GLU A 785 -8.85 -12.39 -24.36
C GLU A 785 -7.33 -12.41 -24.52
N LEU A 786 -6.62 -11.80 -23.57
CA LEU A 786 -5.16 -11.73 -23.52
C LEU A 786 -4.69 -12.29 -22.19
N GLY A 787 -3.83 -13.29 -22.20
CA GLY A 787 -3.28 -13.88 -20.98
C GLY A 787 -1.83 -14.30 -21.12
N ALA A 788 -1.17 -14.44 -19.98
CA ALA A 788 0.16 -15.00 -19.90
C ALA A 788 0.30 -15.83 -18.62
N SER A 789 1.11 -16.89 -18.69
CA SER A 789 1.35 -17.76 -17.54
C SER A 789 2.75 -18.33 -17.53
N PRO A 790 3.34 -18.59 -16.36
CA PRO A 790 4.53 -19.43 -16.29
C PRO A 790 4.17 -20.83 -16.84
N LYS A 791 5.14 -21.43 -17.52
CA LYS A 791 5.06 -22.79 -18.05
C LYS A 791 5.45 -23.83 -17.02
#